data_AF-A0A837G7P7-F1
#
_entry.id   AF-A0A837G7P7-F1
#
_cell.length_a   1.000
_cell.length_b   1.000
_cell.length_c   1.000
_cell.angle_alpha   90.00
_cell.angle_beta   90.00
_cell.angle_gamma   90.00
#
_symmetry.space_group_name_H-M   'P 1'
#
loop_
_entity.id
_entity.type
_entity.pdbx_description
1 polymer ?
#
loop_
_entity_poly.entity_id
_entity_poly.type
_entity_poly.pdbx_seq_one_letter_code
_entity_poly.pdbx_strand_id
1 'polypeptide(L)'
;MRESIDASSLHQIPEAVTTVLNQFTSYDEPCLVLLYSDAPQEVVDAAFEQVLEQNRCEASNWLDLETHVRFCHMFCNYQNANFFAFDLTDILQQHGYQAKVSLFRHHCLGQPEDTYRWNITQLLALLETDDPVAINDFCDTLHWQGISQYVDADQKAHLMAPKEQTEAHAPSPDGDAIVAPLQSLSPFIVHLPQGEALWHYVLTGEFNAPMPLETCLRDLDSVLVIVHAKRHSPDFYRHLLRTCHYDSVPPQHVILRSLADVLRPLYQGLLSAPHDGHRQQCFLRVLDIFFHLFDQQDLPKAWREILVKDDDTACLSAFEFERRYTQPCDAPDNGIGPRTKRNIDHIIDSLDNFFACDHEDYQEIERVFGSNRHAFNHQLWQRDDEEQQTRCRLIGAMLLSLDHETGQFDDYTDALLKWVSDGLHQDVHHEIRRHCTRESEHLSSWLIHGHQEGFAALLDELSSTLNHETARDVHATLGVAQPKYDLFSSVGAFRPMLATCYWLYKANQDAFAKRVILLSMALAPQATIASMSRLYRDAFRGFAAAALRRPFFAPLHDMGISDADLSAFQISLAVQYDESELEGLIHRYAAYDQDERNRWNVAINKLASYERDYFYLNVHRLHPQLSTPLRDFRPMVVRELMSAVAKDGVDIHTLSDATLRFLNGELRFRQYQRLTHGHVDVDQFDLPPDYYTKAAPKILPQILVEPELTSQLRWIQLLCCQSMPLTFGGLTFFRRPSTHNDPLQTLLLEQVFFEQCWHEGNLSFSDRQTIELDDLTPEYLEYWHQYQRHMARKIKRL
;
A
#
# COMPACT_ATOMS: atom_id res chain seq x y z
N MET A 1 46.33 -7.16 19.92
CA MET A 1 45.17 -7.22 19.00
C MET A 1 45.48 -6.63 17.60
N ARG A 2 46.74 -6.33 17.26
CA ARG A 2 47.14 -5.59 16.05
C ARG A 2 47.86 -6.42 14.98
N GLU A 3 47.83 -7.75 15.06
CA GLU A 3 48.76 -8.59 14.27
C GLU A 3 48.17 -9.33 13.06
N SER A 4 46.96 -9.03 12.56
CA SER A 4 46.44 -9.78 11.39
C SER A 4 45.58 -9.03 10.37
N ILE A 5 45.46 -7.70 10.45
CA ILE A 5 44.75 -6.92 9.42
C ILE A 5 45.76 -5.98 8.76
N ASP A 6 46.18 -6.28 7.53
CA ASP A 6 47.03 -5.37 6.75
C ASP A 6 46.16 -4.26 6.16
N ALA A 7 46.06 -3.15 6.91
CA ALA A 7 45.32 -1.97 6.51
C ALA A 7 45.69 -1.49 5.09
N SER A 8 46.94 -1.65 4.64
CA SER A 8 47.35 -1.21 3.30
C SER A 8 46.76 -2.06 2.18
N SER A 9 46.45 -3.34 2.47
CA SER A 9 45.79 -4.27 1.54
C SER A 9 44.29 -4.01 1.42
N LEU A 10 43.61 -3.70 2.54
CA LEU A 10 42.17 -3.43 2.55
C LEU A 10 41.77 -2.10 1.89
N HIS A 11 42.69 -1.12 1.87
CA HIS A 11 42.48 0.14 1.15
C HIS A 11 42.64 -0.01 -0.37
N GLN A 12 43.28 -1.09 -0.84
CA GLN A 12 43.22 -1.49 -2.25
C GLN A 12 41.88 -2.19 -2.47
N ILE A 13 41.04 -1.64 -3.33
CA ILE A 13 39.69 -2.17 -3.58
C ILE A 13 39.84 -3.48 -4.38
N PRO A 14 39.45 -4.64 -3.82
CA PRO A 14 39.55 -5.91 -4.55
C PRO A 14 38.71 -5.87 -5.83
N GLU A 15 39.13 -6.55 -6.89
CA GLU A 15 38.43 -6.53 -8.19
C GLU A 15 36.94 -6.91 -8.07
N ALA A 16 36.60 -7.84 -7.18
CA ALA A 16 35.23 -8.21 -6.87
C ALA A 16 34.42 -7.04 -6.26
N VAL A 17 35.04 -6.25 -5.39
CA VAL A 17 34.43 -5.05 -4.80
C VAL A 17 34.38 -3.92 -5.83
N THR A 18 35.43 -3.69 -6.60
CA THR A 18 35.45 -2.70 -7.69
C THR A 18 34.36 -2.97 -8.73
N THR A 19 34.13 -4.25 -9.06
CA THR A 19 33.04 -4.67 -9.94
C THR A 19 31.66 -4.36 -9.37
N VAL A 20 31.50 -4.41 -8.04
CA VAL A 20 30.26 -4.02 -7.33
C VAL A 20 30.13 -2.50 -7.30
N LEU A 21 31.17 -1.77 -6.89
CA LEU A 21 31.14 -0.31 -6.76
C LEU A 21 30.95 0.41 -8.11
N ASN A 22 31.44 -0.16 -9.21
CA ASN A 22 31.18 0.37 -10.57
C ASN A 22 29.72 0.25 -11.02
N GLN A 23 28.88 -0.49 -10.28
CA GLN A 23 27.44 -0.57 -10.53
C GLN A 23 26.69 0.60 -9.87
N PHE A 24 27.35 1.37 -9.00
CA PHE A 24 26.80 2.46 -8.21
C PHE A 24 27.05 3.82 -8.92
N THR A 25 25.98 4.54 -9.24
CA THR A 25 25.90 5.80 -9.99
C THR A 25 25.04 6.90 -9.32
N SER A 26 24.47 6.66 -8.14
CA SER A 26 23.50 7.52 -7.44
C SER A 26 23.86 7.69 -5.95
N TYR A 27 23.30 8.72 -5.32
CA TYR A 27 23.51 9.03 -3.90
C TYR A 27 22.70 8.11 -2.96
N ASP A 28 21.53 7.66 -3.40
CA ASP A 28 20.59 6.80 -2.66
C ASP A 28 20.79 5.29 -2.94
N GLU A 29 22.02 4.90 -3.27
CA GLU A 29 22.42 3.53 -3.57
C GLU A 29 22.82 2.74 -2.31
N PRO A 30 22.98 1.40 -2.38
CA PRO A 30 22.89 0.54 -1.19
C PRO A 30 23.94 0.86 -0.12
N CYS A 31 23.53 0.70 1.15
CA CYS A 31 24.41 0.86 2.31
C CYS A 31 25.64 -0.04 2.16
N LEU A 32 26.83 0.51 2.39
CA LEU A 32 28.06 -0.28 2.43
C LEU A 32 28.27 -0.82 3.83
N VAL A 33 28.37 -2.13 3.97
CA VAL A 33 28.51 -2.80 5.26
C VAL A 33 29.82 -3.56 5.30
N LEU A 34 30.58 -3.34 6.38
CA LEU A 34 31.74 -4.12 6.72
C LEU A 34 31.52 -4.82 8.06
N LEU A 35 31.75 -6.12 8.09
CA LEU A 35 31.70 -6.94 9.29
C LEU A 35 33.11 -7.42 9.63
N TYR A 36 33.56 -7.12 10.84
CA TYR A 36 34.63 -7.89 11.48
C TYR A 36 34.01 -8.94 12.39
N SER A 37 34.33 -10.22 12.20
CA SER A 37 33.92 -11.28 13.13
C SER A 37 34.88 -12.46 13.18
N ASP A 38 35.25 -12.89 14.40
CA ASP A 38 36.04 -14.10 14.63
C ASP A 38 35.23 -15.41 14.55
N ALA A 39 33.93 -15.30 14.26
CA ALA A 39 33.04 -16.45 14.08
C ALA A 39 33.34 -17.25 12.79
N PRO A 40 33.09 -18.58 12.81
CA PRO A 40 33.08 -19.41 11.62
C PRO A 40 32.07 -18.90 10.59
N GLN A 41 32.36 -19.09 9.30
CA GLN A 41 31.51 -18.60 8.20
C GLN A 41 30.06 -19.08 8.32
N GLU A 42 29.83 -20.34 8.66
CA GLU A 42 28.47 -20.89 8.83
C GLU A 42 27.65 -20.15 9.90
N VAL A 43 28.31 -19.70 10.99
CA VAL A 43 27.66 -18.94 12.07
C VAL A 43 27.37 -17.50 11.62
N VAL A 44 28.28 -16.92 10.84
CA VAL A 44 28.10 -15.58 10.25
C VAL A 44 26.97 -15.57 9.23
N ASP A 45 26.92 -16.57 8.35
CA ASP A 45 25.89 -16.68 7.31
C ASP A 45 24.51 -16.94 7.94
N ALA A 46 24.42 -17.82 8.95
CA ALA A 46 23.17 -18.06 9.68
C ALA A 46 22.68 -16.81 10.44
N ALA A 47 23.59 -16.09 11.12
CA ALA A 47 23.26 -14.84 11.80
C ALA A 47 22.83 -13.76 10.78
N PHE A 48 23.50 -13.69 9.64
CA PHE A 48 23.19 -12.74 8.57
C PHE A 48 21.82 -13.01 7.95
N GLU A 49 21.51 -14.26 7.57
CA GLU A 49 20.19 -14.65 7.04
C GLU A 49 19.06 -14.35 8.04
N GLN A 50 19.28 -14.67 9.32
CA GLN A 50 18.31 -14.40 10.39
C GLN A 50 18.04 -12.89 10.52
N VAL A 51 19.08 -12.05 10.52
CA VAL A 51 18.94 -10.60 10.66
C VAL A 51 18.27 -9.98 9.42
N LEU A 52 18.56 -10.49 8.23
CA LEU A 52 17.92 -10.05 6.99
C LEU A 52 16.41 -10.36 7.00
N GLU A 53 16.01 -11.56 7.45
CA GLU A 53 14.60 -11.94 7.57
C GLU A 53 13.87 -11.12 8.65
N GLN A 54 14.49 -10.95 9.82
CA GLN A 54 13.91 -10.20 10.95
C GLN A 54 13.69 -8.72 10.62
N ASN A 55 14.66 -8.09 9.94
CA ASN A 55 14.65 -6.66 9.66
C ASN A 55 14.11 -6.31 8.27
N ARG A 56 13.70 -7.32 7.48
CA ARG A 56 13.23 -7.15 6.10
C ARG A 56 14.23 -6.36 5.25
N CYS A 57 15.51 -6.71 5.38
CA CYS A 57 16.61 -6.12 4.62
C CYS A 57 16.99 -7.06 3.47
N GLU A 58 17.33 -6.51 2.31
CA GLU A 58 17.98 -7.28 1.24
C GLU A 58 19.46 -6.89 1.19
N ALA A 59 20.35 -7.86 1.22
CA ALA A 59 21.79 -7.60 1.13
C ALA A 59 22.47 -8.60 0.18
N SER A 60 23.61 -8.20 -0.37
CA SER A 60 24.45 -9.12 -1.12
C SER A 60 25.08 -10.16 -0.21
N ASN A 61 25.50 -11.27 -0.79
CA ASN A 61 26.39 -12.21 -0.11
C ASN A 61 27.67 -11.49 0.37
N TRP A 62 28.30 -12.04 1.40
CA TRP A 62 29.59 -11.58 1.88
C TRP A 62 30.67 -11.76 0.81
N LEU A 63 31.43 -10.70 0.57
CA LEU A 63 32.72 -10.72 -0.09
C LEU A 63 33.79 -10.75 1.01
N ASP A 64 34.53 -11.84 1.11
CA ASP A 64 35.65 -11.94 2.04
C ASP A 64 36.78 -11.01 1.57
N LEU A 65 37.15 -10.04 2.42
CA LEU A 65 38.22 -9.09 2.12
C LEU A 65 39.55 -9.56 2.71
N GLU A 66 39.53 -9.98 3.97
CA GLU A 66 40.68 -10.49 4.71
C GLU A 66 40.18 -11.45 5.82
N THR A 67 41.11 -12.11 6.53
CA THR A 67 40.76 -12.96 7.68
C THR A 67 39.88 -12.18 8.66
N HIS A 68 38.65 -12.67 8.87
CA HIS A 68 37.63 -12.08 9.74
C HIS A 68 36.96 -10.80 9.24
N VAL A 69 37.34 -10.23 8.09
CA VAL A 69 36.74 -9.00 7.53
C VAL A 69 35.96 -9.30 6.26
N ARG A 70 34.68 -8.92 6.25
CA ARG A 70 33.74 -9.19 5.15
C ARG A 70 33.04 -7.92 4.73
N PHE A 71 32.67 -7.85 3.47
CA PHE A 71 31.96 -6.73 2.87
C PHE A 71 30.67 -7.20 2.21
N CYS A 72 29.59 -6.45 2.39
CA CYS A 72 28.38 -6.58 1.58
C CYS A 72 27.76 -5.20 1.33
N HIS A 73 26.82 -5.15 0.40
CA HIS A 73 25.96 -3.99 0.23
C HIS A 73 24.53 -4.36 0.56
N MET A 74 23.79 -3.44 1.18
CA MET A 74 22.46 -3.68 1.73
C MET A 74 21.47 -2.59 1.30
N PHE A 75 20.28 -3.00 0.87
CA PHE A 75 19.14 -2.15 0.57
C PHE A 75 18.19 -2.13 1.76
N CYS A 76 18.09 -0.99 2.45
CA CYS A 76 17.19 -0.82 3.57
C CYS A 76 16.93 0.67 3.87
N ASN A 77 15.86 0.95 4.63
CA ASN A 77 15.59 2.29 5.15
C ASN A 77 16.45 2.57 6.42
N TYR A 78 16.46 3.82 6.89
CA TYR A 78 17.25 4.24 8.07
C TYR A 78 17.01 3.39 9.33
N GLN A 79 15.75 3.06 9.62
CA GLN A 79 15.39 2.30 10.82
C GLN A 79 15.93 0.87 10.72
N ASN A 80 15.76 0.26 9.55
CA ASN A 80 16.20 -1.10 9.27
C ASN A 80 17.74 -1.23 9.22
N ALA A 81 18.47 -0.21 8.75
CA ALA A 81 19.93 -0.19 8.77
C ALA A 81 20.50 -0.23 10.20
N ASN A 82 19.87 0.52 11.11
CA ASN A 82 20.23 0.52 12.52
C ASN A 82 19.95 -0.84 13.16
N PHE A 83 18.73 -1.36 13.01
CA PHE A 83 18.36 -2.66 13.58
C PHE A 83 19.24 -3.78 13.03
N PHE A 84 19.50 -3.81 11.72
CA PHE A 84 20.42 -4.76 11.10
C PHE A 84 21.80 -4.76 11.77
N ALA A 85 22.42 -3.59 11.93
CA ALA A 85 23.79 -3.51 12.42
C ALA A 85 23.90 -3.97 13.89
N PHE A 86 22.95 -3.57 14.74
CA PHE A 86 22.92 -3.97 16.15
C PHE A 86 22.53 -5.44 16.34
N ASP A 87 21.48 -5.91 15.66
CA ASP A 87 21.02 -7.31 15.78
C ASP A 87 22.08 -8.30 15.28
N LEU A 88 22.80 -7.98 14.19
CA LEU A 88 23.90 -8.80 13.70
C LEU A 88 25.04 -8.89 14.71
N THR A 89 25.42 -7.78 15.33
CA THR A 89 26.43 -7.81 16.40
C THR A 89 25.93 -8.55 17.64
N ASP A 90 24.68 -8.35 18.05
CA ASP A 90 24.10 -8.96 19.24
C ASP A 90 24.01 -10.48 19.10
N ILE A 91 23.54 -10.98 17.95
CA ILE A 91 23.48 -12.42 17.69
C ILE A 91 24.88 -13.04 17.74
N LEU A 92 25.87 -12.44 17.08
CA LEU A 92 27.22 -12.98 17.06
C LEU A 92 27.90 -12.92 18.45
N GLN A 93 27.68 -11.84 19.20
CA GLN A 93 28.20 -11.70 20.57
C GLN A 93 27.51 -12.64 21.57
N GLN A 94 26.20 -12.89 21.43
CA GLN A 94 25.47 -13.89 22.22
C GLN A 94 26.03 -15.31 22.01
N HIS A 95 26.53 -15.61 20.81
CA HIS A 95 27.20 -16.86 20.50
C HIS A 95 28.68 -16.90 20.96
N GLY A 96 29.16 -15.85 21.64
CA GLY A 96 30.49 -15.78 22.24
C GLY A 96 31.60 -15.30 21.31
N TYR A 97 31.24 -14.75 20.15
CA TYR A 97 32.19 -14.25 19.15
C TYR A 97 32.38 -12.73 19.26
N GLN A 98 33.56 -12.25 18.87
CA GLN A 98 33.79 -10.84 18.70
C GLN A 98 33.23 -10.40 17.35
N ALA A 99 32.25 -9.50 17.37
CA ALA A 99 31.67 -8.93 16.15
C ALA A 99 31.62 -7.40 16.24
N LYS A 100 32.03 -6.75 15.14
CA LYS A 100 31.91 -5.30 14.95
C LYS A 100 31.42 -4.97 13.55
N VAL A 101 30.46 -4.05 13.44
CA VAL A 101 29.85 -3.65 12.17
C VAL A 101 30.11 -2.17 11.89
N SER A 102 30.69 -1.88 10.72
CA SER A 102 30.82 -0.53 10.18
C SER A 102 29.90 -0.35 8.98
N LEU A 103 29.01 0.63 9.04
CA LEU A 103 27.99 0.86 8.03
C LEU A 103 28.02 2.31 7.53
N PHE A 104 28.02 2.48 6.21
CA PHE A 104 27.81 3.77 5.53
C PHE A 104 26.45 3.73 4.83
N ARG A 105 25.57 4.67 5.19
CA ARG A 105 24.19 4.72 4.68
C ARG A 105 24.08 5.33 3.28
N HIS A 106 24.89 6.34 2.99
CA HIS A 106 24.90 7.03 1.71
C HIS A 106 26.30 6.99 1.08
N HIS A 107 26.35 7.00 -0.24
CA HIS A 107 27.61 7.20 -0.97
C HIS A 107 28.01 8.67 -0.98
N CYS A 108 29.30 8.93 -0.95
CA CYS A 108 29.83 10.25 -1.30
C CYS A 108 29.35 10.60 -2.70
N LEU A 109 28.72 11.76 -2.90
CA LEU A 109 28.08 12.21 -4.14
C LEU A 109 28.90 11.84 -5.40
N GLY A 110 28.60 10.69 -6.01
CA GLY A 110 29.22 10.19 -7.24
C GLY A 110 30.58 9.47 -7.10
N GLN A 111 31.04 9.12 -5.89
CA GLN A 111 32.32 8.42 -5.64
C GLN A 111 32.19 7.25 -4.64
N PRO A 112 31.62 6.10 -5.06
CA PRO A 112 31.43 4.91 -4.22
C PRO A 112 32.75 4.25 -3.77
N GLU A 113 33.82 4.37 -4.56
CA GLU A 113 35.16 3.90 -4.21
C GLU A 113 35.73 4.58 -2.96
N ASP A 114 35.51 5.88 -2.82
CA ASP A 114 36.01 6.65 -1.68
C ASP A 114 35.21 6.32 -0.43
N THR A 115 33.89 6.11 -0.60
CA THR A 115 33.00 5.62 0.48
C THR A 115 33.46 4.26 1.01
N TYR A 116 33.89 3.35 0.15
CA TYR A 116 34.46 2.06 0.58
C TYR A 116 35.75 2.25 1.40
N ARG A 117 36.70 3.09 0.93
CA ARG A 117 37.96 3.36 1.67
C ARG A 117 37.69 4.01 3.03
N TRP A 118 36.69 4.89 3.10
CA TRP A 118 36.26 5.51 4.35
C TRP A 118 35.59 4.52 5.28
N ASN A 119 34.79 3.58 4.76
CA ASN A 119 34.21 2.51 5.55
C ASN A 119 35.29 1.61 6.17
N ILE A 120 36.37 1.31 5.44
CA ILE A 120 37.54 0.59 5.99
C ILE A 120 38.19 1.41 7.11
N THR A 121 38.38 2.72 6.91
CA THR A 121 38.95 3.60 7.94
C THR A 121 38.08 3.63 9.21
N GLN A 122 36.76 3.68 9.05
CA GLN A 122 35.80 3.64 10.17
C GLN A 122 35.85 2.30 10.90
N LEU A 123 35.90 1.17 10.18
CA LEU A 123 36.04 -0.15 10.79
C LEU A 123 37.33 -0.24 11.61
N LEU A 124 38.47 0.19 11.06
CA LEU A 124 39.75 0.14 11.76
C LEU A 124 39.76 1.00 13.04
N ALA A 125 39.09 2.15 13.03
CA ALA A 125 38.92 2.97 14.23
C ALA A 125 37.98 2.30 15.24
N LEU A 126 36.86 1.74 14.77
CA LEU A 126 35.88 1.01 15.59
C LEU A 126 36.53 -0.20 16.27
N LEU A 127 37.48 -0.89 15.64
CA LEU A 127 38.21 -2.00 16.26
C LEU A 127 38.97 -1.58 17.54
N GLU A 128 39.38 -0.31 17.67
CA GLU A 128 40.10 0.21 18.85
C GLU A 128 39.18 0.73 19.99
N THR A 129 37.85 0.74 19.80
CA THR A 129 36.87 1.16 20.84
C THR A 129 36.19 -0.04 21.51
N ASP A 130 35.36 0.20 22.54
CA ASP A 130 34.48 -0.84 23.12
C ASP A 130 33.13 -0.95 22.38
N ASP A 131 32.87 -0.06 21.41
CA ASP A 131 31.60 0.00 20.70
C ASP A 131 31.47 -1.15 19.67
N PRO A 132 30.29 -1.78 19.55
CA PRO A 132 30.07 -2.88 18.61
C PRO A 132 29.73 -2.39 17.19
N VAL A 133 29.18 -1.18 17.05
CA VAL A 133 28.62 -0.68 15.80
C VAL A 133 29.03 0.77 15.57
N ALA A 134 29.44 1.10 14.34
CA ALA A 134 29.56 2.48 13.86
C ALA A 134 28.71 2.66 12.60
N ILE A 135 27.80 3.63 12.64
CA ILE A 135 26.91 3.98 11.51
C ILE A 135 27.19 5.42 11.10
N ASN A 136 27.32 5.63 9.79
CA ASN A 136 27.63 6.92 9.21
C ASN A 136 26.60 7.30 8.15
N ASP A 137 26.02 8.49 8.29
CA ASP A 137 24.88 8.97 7.52
C ASP A 137 25.23 10.26 6.75
N PHE A 138 26.25 10.16 5.91
CA PHE A 138 26.94 11.30 5.31
C PHE A 138 26.03 12.17 4.40
N CYS A 139 25.55 13.31 4.94
CA CYS A 139 24.68 14.24 4.22
C CYS A 139 25.38 15.47 3.61
N ASP A 140 26.63 15.81 3.99
CA ASP A 140 27.36 16.98 3.48
C ASP A 140 28.90 16.83 3.52
N THR A 141 29.53 16.75 2.35
CA THR A 141 31.00 16.67 2.14
C THR A 141 31.82 17.88 2.59
N LEU A 142 31.22 19.01 2.98
CA LEU A 142 31.99 20.22 3.34
C LEU A 142 31.96 20.53 4.83
N HIS A 143 30.96 20.04 5.56
CA HIS A 143 30.73 20.39 6.97
C HIS A 143 30.63 19.18 7.89
N TRP A 144 30.89 17.97 7.38
CA TRP A 144 30.83 16.76 8.18
C TRP A 144 31.92 16.73 9.26
N GLN A 145 31.49 16.45 10.50
CA GLN A 145 32.36 16.47 11.67
C GLN A 145 33.31 15.26 11.63
N GLY A 146 34.61 15.51 11.46
CA GLY A 146 35.64 14.46 11.34
C GLY A 146 36.14 14.18 9.91
N ILE A 147 35.58 14.86 8.90
CA ILE A 147 35.91 14.64 7.47
C ILE A 147 37.40 14.73 7.12
N SER A 148 38.17 15.56 7.83
CA SER A 148 39.61 15.71 7.61
C SER A 148 40.38 14.40 7.79
N GLN A 149 39.91 13.49 8.65
CA GLN A 149 40.54 12.19 8.88
C GLN A 149 40.44 11.26 7.66
N TYR A 150 39.40 11.44 6.85
CA TYR A 150 39.10 10.61 5.68
C TYR A 150 39.74 11.17 4.40
N VAL A 151 39.79 12.50 4.25
CA VAL A 151 40.45 13.17 3.11
C VAL A 151 41.98 12.98 3.14
N ASP A 152 42.59 13.00 4.32
CA ASP A 152 44.04 12.79 4.49
C ASP A 152 44.47 11.33 4.20
N ALA A 153 43.55 10.36 4.38
CA ALA A 153 43.78 8.95 4.09
C ALA A 153 43.69 8.65 2.57
N ASP A 154 42.76 9.29 1.87
CA ASP A 154 42.51 9.09 0.43
C ASP A 154 43.65 9.67 -0.45
N GLN A 155 44.23 10.81 -0.06
CA GLN A 155 45.41 11.38 -0.72
C GLN A 155 46.65 10.48 -0.67
N LYS A 156 46.78 9.62 0.35
CA LYS A 156 47.86 8.63 0.44
C LYS A 156 47.63 7.41 -0.45
N ALA A 157 46.37 7.03 -0.70
CA ALA A 157 46.00 5.84 -1.47
C ALA A 157 46.08 6.05 -2.99
N HIS A 158 45.70 7.24 -3.49
CA HIS A 158 45.73 7.57 -4.93
C HIS A 158 47.13 7.61 -5.58
N LEU A 159 48.21 7.58 -4.80
CA LEU A 159 49.59 7.57 -5.31
C LEU A 159 50.07 6.17 -5.78
N MET A 160 49.25 5.12 -5.70
CA MET A 160 49.72 3.72 -5.87
C MET A 160 49.11 2.90 -7.04
N ALA A 161 48.31 3.45 -7.97
CA ALA A 161 47.69 2.68 -9.08
C ALA A 161 48.25 3.00 -10.49
N PRO A 162 48.57 2.01 -11.36
CA PRO A 162 48.98 2.21 -12.76
C PRO A 162 47.81 2.23 -13.76
N LYS A 163 47.94 2.99 -14.86
CA LYS A 163 46.97 3.14 -15.97
C LYS A 163 47.26 2.18 -17.13
N GLU A 164 46.23 1.51 -17.66
CA GLU A 164 46.27 0.88 -18.99
C GLU A 164 45.13 1.37 -19.91
N GLN A 165 45.46 1.40 -21.20
CA GLN A 165 44.67 1.91 -22.34
C GLN A 165 43.88 0.78 -22.99
N THR A 166 42.76 1.09 -23.64
CA THR A 166 42.07 0.14 -24.54
C THR A 166 41.75 0.81 -25.88
N GLU A 167 42.22 0.20 -26.96
CA GLU A 167 41.95 0.56 -28.35
C GLU A 167 40.57 0.04 -28.79
N ALA A 168 39.88 0.83 -29.61
CA ALA A 168 38.64 0.45 -30.27
C ALA A 168 38.90 -0.12 -31.67
N HIS A 169 38.11 -1.13 -32.08
CA HIS A 169 37.97 -1.56 -33.46
C HIS A 169 36.50 -1.48 -33.88
N ALA A 170 36.26 -0.96 -35.08
CA ALA A 170 34.98 -0.99 -35.78
C ALA A 170 35.05 -1.97 -36.97
N PRO A 171 33.89 -2.44 -37.46
CA PRO A 171 33.57 -2.13 -38.86
C PRO A 171 32.10 -1.75 -39.10
N SER A 172 31.86 -1.19 -40.29
CA SER A 172 30.64 -0.54 -40.82
C SER A 172 30.03 -1.34 -42.01
N PRO A 173 29.09 -0.80 -42.83
CA PRO A 173 27.62 -0.97 -42.73
C PRO A 173 26.98 -1.59 -44.01
N ASP A 174 25.69 -1.97 -43.96
CA ASP A 174 24.69 -1.73 -45.04
C ASP A 174 23.31 -2.31 -44.68
N GLY A 175 22.23 -1.60 -45.04
CA GLY A 175 20.88 -2.15 -45.24
C GLY A 175 19.79 -1.67 -44.25
N ASP A 176 19.02 -0.65 -44.66
CA ASP A 176 17.88 0.00 -43.99
C ASP A 176 18.13 0.53 -42.56
N ALA A 177 17.71 1.77 -42.30
CA ALA A 177 17.86 2.38 -40.98
C ALA A 177 17.09 1.56 -39.93
N ILE A 178 17.77 0.64 -39.24
CA ILE A 178 17.23 -0.16 -38.15
C ILE A 178 16.60 0.80 -37.15
N VAL A 179 15.32 0.59 -36.84
CA VAL A 179 14.54 1.44 -35.95
C VAL A 179 15.23 1.52 -34.59
N ALA A 180 15.42 2.72 -34.03
CA ALA A 180 16.26 2.95 -32.85
C ALA A 180 15.97 2.02 -31.64
N PRO A 181 14.69 1.76 -31.28
CA PRO A 181 14.34 0.73 -30.30
C PRO A 181 14.91 -0.67 -30.59
N LEU A 182 14.96 -1.10 -31.85
CA LEU A 182 15.52 -2.40 -32.25
C LEU A 182 17.04 -2.40 -32.14
N GLN A 183 17.71 -1.29 -32.47
CA GLN A 183 19.15 -1.14 -32.24
C GLN A 183 19.51 -1.25 -30.76
N SER A 184 18.71 -0.66 -29.86
CA SER A 184 18.95 -0.75 -28.41
C SER A 184 18.80 -2.18 -27.85
N LEU A 185 18.05 -3.06 -28.54
CA LEU A 185 17.90 -4.46 -28.16
C LEU A 185 19.00 -5.37 -28.75
N SER A 186 19.72 -4.91 -29.77
CA SER A 186 20.78 -5.68 -30.44
C SER A 186 21.81 -6.29 -29.48
N PRO A 187 22.38 -5.53 -28.51
CA PRO A 187 23.37 -6.09 -27.58
C PRO A 187 22.81 -7.23 -26.73
N PHE A 188 21.52 -7.21 -26.41
CA PHE A 188 20.87 -8.28 -25.66
C PHE A 188 20.80 -9.57 -26.50
N ILE A 189 20.32 -9.47 -27.75
CA ILE A 189 20.10 -10.63 -28.63
C ILE A 189 21.43 -11.23 -29.12
N VAL A 190 22.40 -10.41 -29.52
CA VAL A 190 23.69 -10.88 -30.07
C VAL A 190 24.47 -11.75 -29.08
N HIS A 191 24.30 -11.50 -27.78
CA HIS A 191 25.00 -12.24 -26.73
C HIS A 191 24.24 -13.49 -26.22
N LEU A 192 23.03 -13.75 -26.73
CA LEU A 192 22.33 -15.02 -26.44
C LEU A 192 23.10 -16.22 -27.03
N PRO A 193 22.80 -17.46 -26.60
CA PRO A 193 23.24 -18.65 -27.32
C PRO A 193 22.88 -18.57 -28.81
N GLN A 194 23.88 -18.71 -29.70
CA GLN A 194 23.72 -18.49 -31.15
C GLN A 194 23.22 -17.07 -31.52
N GLY A 195 23.48 -16.08 -30.67
CA GLY A 195 22.91 -14.74 -30.74
C GLY A 195 23.21 -13.96 -32.01
N GLU A 196 24.39 -14.12 -32.63
CA GLU A 196 24.70 -13.52 -33.94
C GLU A 196 23.79 -14.07 -35.05
N ALA A 197 23.53 -15.38 -35.05
CA ALA A 197 22.63 -16.00 -36.01
C ALA A 197 21.15 -15.65 -35.74
N LEU A 198 20.75 -15.54 -34.46
CA LEU A 198 19.42 -15.07 -34.06
C LEU A 198 19.21 -13.60 -34.44
N TRP A 199 20.22 -12.76 -34.26
CA TRP A 199 20.16 -11.35 -34.66
C TRP A 199 20.04 -11.20 -36.17
N HIS A 200 20.79 -11.99 -36.94
CA HIS A 200 20.64 -12.04 -38.39
C HIS A 200 19.21 -12.48 -38.78
N TYR A 201 18.68 -13.52 -38.13
CA TYR A 201 17.30 -13.99 -38.35
C TYR A 201 16.25 -12.92 -38.02
N VAL A 202 16.41 -12.16 -36.94
CA VAL A 202 15.52 -11.04 -36.61
C VAL A 202 15.47 -10.04 -37.76
N LEU A 203 16.63 -9.68 -38.33
CA LEU A 203 16.73 -8.66 -39.38
C LEU A 203 16.29 -9.15 -40.76
N THR A 204 16.70 -10.35 -41.18
CA THR A 204 16.54 -10.81 -42.58
C THR A 204 15.50 -11.92 -42.73
N GLY A 205 15.22 -12.67 -41.66
CA GLY A 205 14.42 -13.88 -41.68
C GLY A 205 15.18 -15.12 -42.11
N GLU A 206 16.45 -14.97 -42.48
CA GLU A 206 17.34 -16.07 -42.82
C GLU A 206 18.13 -16.48 -41.57
N PHE A 207 18.10 -17.77 -41.23
CA PHE A 207 18.87 -18.32 -40.11
C PHE A 207 20.02 -19.17 -40.64
N ASN A 208 21.24 -18.66 -40.49
CA ASN A 208 22.47 -19.32 -40.96
C ASN A 208 23.31 -19.77 -39.76
N ALA A 209 22.99 -20.95 -39.23
CA ALA A 209 23.75 -21.61 -38.16
C ALA A 209 23.89 -23.13 -38.43
N PRO A 210 24.82 -23.84 -37.74
CA PRO A 210 25.01 -25.28 -37.92
C PRO A 210 23.83 -26.13 -37.46
N MET A 211 22.94 -25.57 -36.64
CA MET A 211 21.79 -26.26 -36.05
C MET A 211 20.47 -25.64 -36.55
N PRO A 212 19.35 -26.38 -36.55
CA PRO A 212 18.04 -25.84 -36.89
C PRO A 212 17.60 -24.73 -35.94
N LEU A 213 16.88 -23.71 -36.44
CA LEU A 213 16.36 -22.58 -35.66
C LEU A 213 15.58 -23.04 -34.41
N GLU A 214 14.75 -24.06 -34.56
CA GLU A 214 13.93 -24.62 -33.48
C GLU A 214 14.77 -25.16 -32.31
N THR A 215 15.96 -25.71 -32.60
CA THR A 215 16.88 -26.20 -31.57
C THR A 215 17.56 -25.01 -30.89
N CYS A 216 18.01 -24.01 -31.65
CA CYS A 216 18.65 -22.81 -31.10
C CYS A 216 17.69 -21.97 -30.24
N LEU A 217 16.41 -21.91 -30.60
CA LEU A 217 15.39 -21.23 -29.79
C LEU A 217 15.13 -21.96 -28.46
N ARG A 218 15.09 -23.29 -28.45
CA ARG A 218 14.94 -24.07 -27.20
C ARG A 218 16.13 -23.93 -26.25
N ASP A 219 17.33 -23.70 -26.76
CA ASP A 219 18.50 -23.46 -25.91
C ASP A 219 18.35 -22.16 -25.07
N LEU A 220 17.45 -21.26 -25.47
CA LEU A 220 17.15 -20.00 -24.76
C LEU A 220 16.34 -20.20 -23.47
N ASP A 221 15.64 -21.32 -23.32
CA ASP A 221 14.82 -21.63 -22.13
C ASP A 221 15.67 -21.55 -20.82
N SER A 222 16.97 -21.83 -20.92
CA SER A 222 17.91 -21.75 -19.77
C SER A 222 18.39 -20.34 -19.41
N VAL A 223 18.04 -19.31 -20.17
CA VAL A 223 18.58 -17.96 -20.03
C VAL A 223 17.69 -17.10 -19.13
N LEU A 224 18.26 -16.61 -18.02
CA LEU A 224 17.59 -15.62 -17.16
C LEU A 224 17.69 -14.23 -17.80
N VAL A 225 16.56 -13.70 -18.30
CA VAL A 225 16.48 -12.42 -19.03
C VAL A 225 17.17 -11.29 -18.30
N ILE A 226 16.96 -11.16 -16.99
CA ILE A 226 17.49 -10.02 -16.24
C ILE A 226 18.99 -10.09 -15.98
N VAL A 227 19.51 -11.29 -15.71
CA VAL A 227 20.95 -11.52 -15.52
C VAL A 227 21.68 -11.29 -16.84
N HIS A 228 21.07 -11.77 -17.93
CA HIS A 228 21.58 -11.58 -19.29
C HIS A 228 21.60 -10.10 -19.69
N ALA A 229 20.50 -9.38 -19.45
CA ALA A 229 20.39 -7.95 -19.72
C ALA A 229 21.39 -7.14 -18.89
N LYS A 230 21.53 -7.40 -17.59
CA LYS A 230 22.50 -6.69 -16.72
C LYS A 230 23.93 -6.82 -17.23
N ARG A 231 24.30 -8.00 -17.74
CA ARG A 231 25.66 -8.30 -18.20
C ARG A 231 25.99 -7.77 -19.59
N HIS A 232 25.02 -7.83 -20.53
CA HIS A 232 25.29 -7.60 -21.95
C HIS A 232 24.50 -6.45 -22.58
N SER A 233 23.44 -5.94 -21.91
CA SER A 233 22.64 -4.81 -22.39
C SER A 233 22.14 -3.91 -21.24
N PRO A 234 23.02 -3.08 -20.64
CA PRO A 234 22.70 -2.28 -19.44
C PRO A 234 21.53 -1.30 -19.63
N ASP A 235 21.35 -0.75 -20.83
CA ASP A 235 20.23 0.15 -21.11
C ASP A 235 18.89 -0.60 -21.17
N PHE A 236 18.88 -1.80 -21.76
CA PHE A 236 17.71 -2.67 -21.73
C PHE A 236 17.42 -3.17 -20.30
N TYR A 237 18.45 -3.43 -19.51
CA TYR A 237 18.31 -3.75 -18.08
C TYR A 237 17.66 -2.62 -17.27
N ARG A 238 18.12 -1.36 -17.42
CA ARG A 238 17.49 -0.20 -16.77
C ARG A 238 16.05 -0.01 -17.23
N HIS A 239 15.77 -0.24 -18.51
CA HIS A 239 14.42 -0.19 -19.07
C HIS A 239 13.51 -1.26 -18.46
N LEU A 240 14.00 -2.50 -18.32
CA LEU A 240 13.29 -3.59 -17.63
C LEU A 240 12.92 -3.19 -16.21
N LEU A 241 13.88 -2.66 -15.43
CA LEU A 241 13.64 -2.24 -14.04
C LEU A 241 12.59 -1.12 -13.94
N ARG A 242 12.73 -0.06 -14.74
CA ARG A 242 11.79 1.07 -14.74
C ARG A 242 10.37 0.64 -15.11
N THR A 243 10.26 -0.29 -16.06
CA THR A 243 8.97 -0.72 -16.60
C THR A 243 8.25 -1.72 -15.70
N CYS A 244 9.00 -2.53 -14.96
CA CYS A 244 8.41 -3.46 -14.00
C CYS A 244 7.99 -2.80 -12.67
N HIS A 245 8.21 -1.48 -12.50
CA HIS A 245 7.87 -0.70 -11.30
C HIS A 245 8.30 -1.39 -10.00
N TYR A 246 9.53 -1.92 -9.98
CA TYR A 246 10.04 -2.73 -8.90
C TYR A 246 11.30 -2.09 -8.31
N ASP A 247 11.36 -2.03 -6.97
CA ASP A 247 12.49 -1.46 -6.24
C ASP A 247 13.71 -2.42 -6.16
N SER A 248 13.61 -3.63 -6.75
CA SER A 248 14.66 -4.66 -6.82
C SER A 248 14.67 -5.44 -8.16
N VAL A 249 15.44 -6.54 -8.29
CA VAL A 249 15.56 -7.35 -9.52
C VAL A 249 14.28 -8.18 -9.75
N PRO A 250 13.44 -7.86 -10.76
CA PRO A 250 12.20 -8.60 -10.99
C PRO A 250 12.46 -10.06 -11.41
N PRO A 251 11.72 -11.03 -10.85
CA PRO A 251 11.78 -12.43 -11.28
C PRO A 251 11.20 -12.60 -12.71
N GLN A 252 11.62 -13.67 -13.42
CA GLN A 252 11.21 -13.95 -14.81
C GLN A 252 9.69 -13.80 -15.04
N HIS A 253 8.85 -14.28 -14.10
CA HIS A 253 7.39 -14.20 -14.22
C HIS A 253 6.83 -12.77 -14.11
N VAL A 254 7.48 -11.87 -13.37
CA VAL A 254 7.12 -10.45 -13.30
C VAL A 254 7.49 -9.76 -14.61
N ILE A 255 8.68 -10.06 -15.16
CA ILE A 255 9.10 -9.54 -16.45
C ILE A 255 8.15 -10.03 -17.55
N LEU A 256 7.75 -11.31 -17.50
CA LEU A 256 6.75 -11.86 -18.40
C LEU A 256 5.44 -11.10 -18.30
N ARG A 257 4.89 -10.87 -17.09
CA ARG A 257 3.65 -10.09 -16.90
C ARG A 257 3.74 -8.69 -17.51
N SER A 258 4.88 -8.02 -17.34
CA SER A 258 5.13 -6.67 -17.86
C SER A 258 5.73 -6.64 -19.27
N LEU A 259 5.82 -7.79 -19.96
CA LEU A 259 6.56 -7.90 -21.22
C LEU A 259 6.02 -6.97 -22.32
N ALA A 260 4.70 -6.76 -22.35
CA ALA A 260 4.06 -5.80 -23.25
C ALA A 260 4.60 -4.39 -23.05
N ASP A 261 4.77 -3.96 -21.80
CA ASP A 261 5.29 -2.63 -21.50
C ASP A 261 6.78 -2.55 -21.76
N VAL A 262 7.52 -3.62 -21.44
CA VAL A 262 8.95 -3.74 -21.72
C VAL A 262 9.23 -3.58 -23.21
N LEU A 263 8.44 -4.24 -24.06
CA LEU A 263 8.58 -4.19 -25.52
C LEU A 263 7.77 -3.05 -26.16
N ARG A 264 7.14 -2.16 -25.37
CA ARG A 264 6.37 -1.01 -25.86
C ARG A 264 7.12 -0.12 -26.85
N PRO A 265 8.37 0.30 -26.58
CA PRO A 265 9.12 1.11 -27.54
C PRO A 265 9.35 0.39 -28.87
N LEU A 266 9.48 -0.94 -28.85
CA LEU A 266 9.73 -1.76 -30.03
C LEU A 266 8.48 -1.91 -30.90
N TYR A 267 7.33 -2.29 -30.32
CA TYR A 267 6.12 -2.43 -31.14
C TYR A 267 5.57 -1.08 -31.59
N GLN A 268 5.70 0.00 -30.80
CA GLN A 268 5.35 1.35 -31.25
C GLN A 268 6.22 1.80 -32.43
N GLY A 269 7.52 1.43 -32.43
CA GLY A 269 8.41 1.72 -33.55
C GLY A 269 8.13 0.88 -34.80
N LEU A 270 7.99 -0.44 -34.65
CA LEU A 270 7.91 -1.38 -35.76
C LEU A 270 6.49 -1.56 -36.32
N LEU A 271 5.45 -1.42 -35.49
CA LEU A 271 4.05 -1.59 -35.90
C LEU A 271 3.33 -0.26 -36.20
N SER A 272 4.02 0.88 -36.15
CA SER A 272 3.43 2.22 -36.40
C SER A 272 2.90 2.42 -37.83
N ALA A 273 3.44 1.70 -38.81
CA ALA A 273 2.98 1.75 -40.19
C ALA A 273 2.15 0.49 -40.52
N PRO A 274 0.81 0.59 -40.58
CA PRO A 274 -0.03 -0.55 -40.93
C PRO A 274 0.35 -1.05 -42.34
N HIS A 275 0.48 -2.37 -42.48
CA HIS A 275 0.87 -3.12 -43.69
C HIS A 275 2.36 -3.18 -44.08
N ASP A 276 3.30 -2.71 -43.24
CA ASP A 276 4.72 -3.04 -43.43
C ASP A 276 5.00 -4.49 -42.97
N GLY A 277 4.72 -5.45 -43.86
CA GLY A 277 4.87 -6.88 -43.58
C GLY A 277 6.30 -7.27 -43.18
N HIS A 278 7.32 -6.51 -43.59
CA HIS A 278 8.70 -6.77 -43.19
C HIS A 278 8.93 -6.39 -41.72
N ARG A 279 8.48 -5.20 -41.29
CA ARG A 279 8.59 -4.77 -39.88
C ARG A 279 7.72 -5.59 -38.94
N GLN A 280 6.53 -5.98 -39.38
CA GLN A 280 5.66 -6.88 -38.62
C GLN A 280 6.33 -8.23 -38.38
N GLN A 281 6.91 -8.84 -39.43
CA GLN A 281 7.65 -10.10 -39.29
C GLN A 281 8.91 -9.95 -38.42
N CYS A 282 9.62 -8.82 -38.54
CA CYS A 282 10.76 -8.53 -37.67
C CYS A 282 10.36 -8.49 -36.18
N PHE A 283 9.24 -7.83 -35.85
CA PHE A 283 8.73 -7.80 -34.49
C PHE A 283 8.31 -9.19 -33.99
N LEU A 284 7.62 -9.98 -34.81
CA LEU A 284 7.20 -11.34 -34.45
C LEU A 284 8.40 -12.25 -34.13
N ARG A 285 9.51 -12.11 -34.86
CA ARG A 285 10.75 -12.87 -34.58
C ARG A 285 11.40 -12.49 -33.25
N VAL A 286 11.36 -11.21 -32.88
CA VAL A 286 11.79 -10.77 -31.54
C VAL A 286 10.89 -11.37 -30.48
N LEU A 287 9.58 -11.39 -30.71
CA LEU A 287 8.62 -11.97 -29.78
C LEU A 287 8.80 -13.49 -29.63
N ASP A 288 9.14 -14.20 -30.70
CA ASP A 288 9.48 -15.63 -30.64
C ASP A 288 10.69 -15.88 -29.71
N ILE A 289 11.75 -15.06 -29.82
CA ILE A 289 12.92 -15.14 -28.95
C ILE A 289 12.51 -14.96 -27.48
N PHE A 290 11.69 -13.94 -27.17
CA PHE A 290 11.21 -13.72 -25.80
C PHE A 290 10.29 -14.83 -25.30
N PHE A 291 9.44 -15.39 -26.16
CA PHE A 291 8.59 -16.53 -25.80
C PHE A 291 9.43 -17.72 -25.32
N HIS A 292 10.54 -18.00 -26.00
CA HIS A 292 11.49 -19.04 -25.56
C HIS A 292 12.30 -18.64 -24.33
N LEU A 293 12.71 -17.37 -24.19
CA LEU A 293 13.39 -16.90 -22.97
C LEU A 293 12.53 -17.02 -21.69
N PHE A 294 11.21 -17.15 -21.84
CA PHE A 294 10.26 -17.40 -20.76
C PHE A 294 9.72 -18.83 -20.77
N ASP A 295 10.51 -19.81 -21.19
CA ASP A 295 10.19 -21.24 -21.16
C ASP A 295 8.90 -21.60 -21.92
N GLN A 296 8.59 -20.84 -22.98
CA GLN A 296 7.37 -21.00 -23.77
C GLN A 296 6.10 -20.92 -22.90
N GLN A 297 6.15 -20.17 -21.81
CA GLN A 297 4.98 -19.80 -21.02
C GLN A 297 4.09 -18.86 -21.83
N ASP A 298 2.78 -18.94 -21.61
CA ASP A 298 1.84 -18.16 -22.41
C ASP A 298 2.09 -16.67 -22.25
N LEU A 299 2.13 -15.97 -23.38
CA LEU A 299 2.35 -14.52 -23.38
C LEU A 299 1.17 -13.78 -22.72
N PRO A 300 1.42 -12.62 -22.06
CA PRO A 300 0.38 -11.78 -21.50
C PRO A 300 -0.74 -11.44 -22.49
N LYS A 301 -1.97 -11.29 -21.96
CA LYS A 301 -3.19 -10.99 -22.75
C LYS A 301 -3.05 -9.73 -23.62
N ALA A 302 -2.29 -8.74 -23.15
CA ALA A 302 -1.98 -7.51 -23.89
C ALA A 302 -1.42 -7.79 -25.29
N TRP A 303 -0.68 -8.88 -25.48
CA TRP A 303 -0.14 -9.25 -26.80
C TRP A 303 -1.20 -9.67 -27.80
N ARG A 304 -2.27 -10.34 -27.36
CA ARG A 304 -3.38 -10.69 -28.23
C ARG A 304 -4.10 -9.44 -28.72
N GLU A 305 -4.30 -8.46 -27.84
CA GLU A 305 -4.86 -7.17 -28.24
C GLU A 305 -3.95 -6.41 -29.21
N ILE A 306 -2.65 -6.38 -28.97
CA ILE A 306 -1.68 -5.66 -29.82
C ILE A 306 -1.58 -6.29 -31.21
N LEU A 307 -1.68 -7.62 -31.31
CA LEU A 307 -1.38 -8.35 -32.56
C LEU A 307 -2.62 -8.74 -33.39
N VAL A 308 -3.83 -8.75 -32.80
CA VAL A 308 -5.05 -9.33 -33.41
C VAL A 308 -6.20 -8.32 -33.57
N LYS A 309 -6.17 -7.13 -32.94
CA LYS A 309 -7.35 -6.27 -32.69
C LYS A 309 -8.27 -5.95 -33.88
N ASP A 310 -7.74 -5.62 -35.06
CA ASP A 310 -8.53 -5.19 -36.23
C ASP A 310 -8.02 -5.86 -37.52
N ASP A 311 -8.93 -6.32 -38.40
CA ASP A 311 -8.57 -7.02 -39.65
C ASP A 311 -7.60 -6.20 -40.55
N ASP A 312 -7.68 -4.87 -40.47
CA ASP A 312 -6.84 -3.95 -41.25
C ASP A 312 -5.44 -3.72 -40.63
N THR A 313 -5.23 -4.01 -39.35
CA THR A 313 -3.94 -3.77 -38.64
C THR A 313 -3.36 -5.02 -37.96
N ALA A 314 -4.07 -6.14 -38.01
CA ALA A 314 -3.65 -7.40 -37.39
C ALA A 314 -2.33 -7.90 -38.01
N CYS A 315 -1.40 -8.29 -37.14
CA CYS A 315 -0.14 -8.92 -37.53
C CYS A 315 -0.31 -10.43 -37.73
N LEU A 316 -1.28 -11.03 -37.03
CA LEU A 316 -1.57 -12.47 -37.01
C LEU A 316 -3.08 -12.68 -36.89
N SER A 317 -3.57 -13.82 -37.40
CA SER A 317 -4.92 -14.27 -37.06
C SER A 317 -4.97 -14.75 -35.60
N ALA A 318 -6.16 -14.71 -34.98
CA ALA A 318 -6.37 -15.25 -33.63
C ALA A 318 -5.91 -16.71 -33.52
N PHE A 319 -6.22 -17.54 -34.54
CA PHE A 319 -5.80 -18.94 -34.60
C PHE A 319 -4.28 -19.09 -34.63
N GLU A 320 -3.58 -18.24 -35.40
CA GLU A 320 -2.13 -18.29 -35.50
C GLU A 320 -1.43 -17.81 -34.22
N PHE A 321 -1.99 -16.82 -33.53
CA PHE A 321 -1.51 -16.38 -32.21
C PHE A 321 -1.61 -17.51 -31.17
N GLU A 322 -2.78 -18.15 -31.07
CA GLU A 322 -3.00 -19.26 -30.12
C GLU A 322 -2.10 -20.46 -30.45
N ARG A 323 -1.87 -20.77 -31.74
CA ARG A 323 -0.95 -21.83 -32.13
C ARG A 323 0.53 -21.52 -31.79
N ARG A 324 0.93 -20.24 -31.86
CA ARG A 324 2.34 -19.82 -31.81
C ARG A 324 2.83 -19.46 -30.41
N TYR A 325 1.98 -18.86 -29.59
CA TYR A 325 2.37 -18.28 -28.28
C TYR A 325 1.57 -18.84 -27.10
N THR A 326 0.83 -19.93 -27.32
CA THR A 326 0.06 -20.62 -26.28
C THR A 326 0.43 -22.09 -26.29
N GLN A 327 0.72 -22.68 -25.13
CA GLN A 327 1.11 -24.09 -25.07
C GLN A 327 -0.03 -25.01 -25.55
N PRO A 328 0.24 -26.02 -26.39
CA PRO A 328 -0.78 -26.99 -26.80
C PRO A 328 -1.28 -27.74 -25.56
N CYS A 329 -2.58 -27.65 -25.29
CA CYS A 329 -3.22 -28.34 -24.19
C CYS A 329 -4.31 -29.25 -24.77
N ASP A 330 -3.97 -30.52 -24.98
CA ASP A 330 -4.99 -31.54 -25.20
C ASP A 330 -5.78 -31.68 -23.90
N ALA A 331 -7.02 -31.21 -23.91
CA ALA A 331 -7.96 -31.54 -22.86
C ALA A 331 -8.23 -33.05 -22.97
N PRO A 332 -8.05 -33.85 -21.91
CA PRO A 332 -8.64 -35.18 -21.88
C PRO A 332 -10.16 -35.02 -22.02
N ASP A 333 -10.80 -35.85 -22.86
CA ASP A 333 -12.25 -35.89 -23.02
C ASP A 333 -12.92 -35.91 -21.64
N ASN A 334 -13.56 -34.79 -21.26
CA ASN A 334 -14.27 -34.51 -20.01
C ASN A 334 -13.48 -33.95 -18.79
N GLY A 335 -12.32 -33.31 -18.95
CA GLY A 335 -11.58 -32.66 -17.85
C GLY A 335 -11.26 -31.17 -18.06
N ILE A 336 -10.91 -30.46 -16.98
CA ILE A 336 -10.15 -29.20 -17.10
C ILE A 336 -8.68 -29.52 -17.37
N GLY A 337 -8.08 -28.84 -18.34
CA GLY A 337 -6.66 -29.00 -18.64
C GLY A 337 -5.78 -28.62 -17.43
N PRO A 338 -4.56 -29.17 -17.29
CA PRO A 338 -3.65 -28.87 -16.17
C PRO A 338 -3.40 -27.37 -15.95
N ARG A 339 -3.37 -26.59 -17.04
CA ARG A 339 -3.22 -25.13 -17.00
C ARG A 339 -4.46 -24.44 -16.40
N THR A 340 -5.65 -24.82 -16.85
CA THR A 340 -6.90 -24.29 -16.28
C THR A 340 -6.96 -24.63 -14.79
N LYS A 341 -6.57 -25.86 -14.42
CA LYS A 341 -6.50 -26.28 -13.02
C LYS A 341 -5.54 -25.42 -12.20
N ARG A 342 -4.30 -25.20 -12.67
CA ARG A 342 -3.32 -24.33 -11.99
C ARG A 342 -3.83 -22.89 -11.83
N ASN A 343 -4.48 -22.34 -12.86
CA ASN A 343 -5.03 -20.98 -12.78
C ASN A 343 -6.17 -20.90 -11.76
N ILE A 344 -7.07 -21.90 -11.73
CA ILE A 344 -8.13 -21.99 -10.73
C ILE A 344 -7.53 -22.10 -9.33
N ASP A 345 -6.50 -22.93 -9.15
CA ASP A 345 -5.83 -23.08 -7.87
C ASP A 345 -5.20 -21.75 -7.42
N HIS A 346 -4.54 -21.01 -8.33
CA HIS A 346 -3.97 -19.68 -8.03
C HIS A 346 -5.04 -18.63 -7.65
N ILE A 347 -6.20 -18.66 -8.30
CA ILE A 347 -7.35 -17.81 -7.94
C ILE A 347 -7.82 -18.13 -6.52
N ILE A 348 -7.96 -19.42 -6.19
CA ILE A 348 -8.39 -19.84 -4.85
C ILE A 348 -7.40 -19.34 -3.80
N ASP A 349 -6.10 -19.45 -4.07
CA ASP A 349 -5.04 -18.98 -3.17
C ASP A 349 -5.01 -17.44 -3.04
N SER A 350 -5.34 -16.67 -4.09
CA SER A 350 -5.40 -15.20 -3.99
C SER A 350 -6.53 -14.76 -3.06
N LEU A 351 -7.66 -15.48 -3.08
CA LEU A 351 -8.81 -15.24 -2.22
C LEU A 351 -8.55 -15.57 -0.74
N ASP A 352 -7.38 -16.13 -0.39
CA ASP A 352 -6.97 -16.34 1.01
C ASP A 352 -6.96 -15.03 1.79
N ASN A 353 -6.49 -13.96 1.15
CA ASN A 353 -6.57 -12.61 1.67
C ASN A 353 -7.70 -11.84 0.97
N PHE A 354 -8.95 -12.30 1.13
CA PHE A 354 -10.11 -11.65 0.52
C PHE A 354 -10.19 -10.14 0.81
N PHE A 355 -9.67 -9.69 1.94
CA PHE A 355 -9.61 -8.26 2.27
C PHE A 355 -8.71 -7.44 1.34
N ALA A 356 -7.74 -8.07 0.68
CA ALA A 356 -6.83 -7.43 -0.28
C ALA A 356 -7.26 -7.63 -1.75
N CYS A 357 -8.12 -8.60 -2.07
CA CYS A 357 -8.57 -8.87 -3.45
C CYS A 357 -9.25 -7.67 -4.11
N ASP A 358 -9.31 -7.60 -5.42
CA ASP A 358 -9.91 -6.45 -6.11
C ASP A 358 -10.55 -6.84 -7.46
N HIS A 359 -10.79 -5.85 -8.32
CA HIS A 359 -11.42 -6.08 -9.62
C HIS A 359 -10.53 -6.89 -10.58
N GLU A 360 -9.21 -6.92 -10.41
CA GLU A 360 -8.33 -7.75 -11.24
C GLU A 360 -8.58 -9.24 -10.96
N ASP A 361 -8.78 -9.62 -9.69
CA ASP A 361 -9.15 -10.99 -9.31
C ASP A 361 -10.49 -11.40 -9.95
N TYR A 362 -11.47 -10.48 -9.97
CA TYR A 362 -12.77 -10.71 -10.62
C TYR A 362 -12.62 -11.00 -12.12
N GLN A 363 -11.87 -10.14 -12.84
CA GLN A 363 -11.63 -10.30 -14.27
C GLN A 363 -10.86 -11.59 -14.59
N GLU A 364 -9.98 -12.01 -13.70
CA GLU A 364 -9.26 -13.26 -13.84
C GLU A 364 -10.16 -14.48 -13.69
N ILE A 365 -11.11 -14.45 -12.74
CA ILE A 365 -12.17 -15.47 -12.62
C ILE A 365 -13.00 -15.54 -13.90
N GLU A 366 -13.53 -14.41 -14.39
CA GLU A 366 -14.34 -14.39 -15.62
C GLU A 366 -13.59 -14.99 -16.81
N ARG A 367 -12.30 -14.67 -16.95
CA ARG A 367 -11.50 -15.20 -18.05
C ARG A 367 -11.22 -16.69 -17.93
N VAL A 368 -10.75 -17.15 -16.77
CA VAL A 368 -10.33 -18.54 -16.58
C VAL A 368 -11.51 -19.48 -16.78
N PHE A 369 -12.67 -19.14 -16.23
CA PHE A 369 -13.87 -19.96 -16.36
C PHE A 369 -14.61 -19.70 -17.67
N GLY A 370 -14.69 -18.46 -18.17
CA GLY A 370 -15.38 -18.12 -19.42
C GLY A 370 -14.76 -18.77 -20.67
N SER A 371 -13.49 -19.17 -20.61
CA SER A 371 -12.79 -19.87 -21.70
C SER A 371 -13.02 -21.38 -21.74
N ASN A 372 -13.56 -22.00 -20.69
CA ASN A 372 -13.73 -23.45 -20.61
C ASN A 372 -14.99 -23.83 -19.81
N ARG A 373 -16.05 -24.25 -20.50
CA ARG A 373 -17.31 -24.62 -19.83
C ARG A 373 -17.15 -25.75 -18.81
N HIS A 374 -16.27 -26.73 -19.05
CA HIS A 374 -16.02 -27.80 -18.09
C HIS A 374 -15.41 -27.29 -16.77
N ALA A 375 -14.83 -26.09 -16.73
CA ALA A 375 -14.34 -25.47 -15.50
C ALA A 375 -15.46 -25.14 -14.52
N PHE A 376 -16.72 -25.01 -14.97
CA PHE A 376 -17.88 -24.81 -14.10
C PHE A 376 -18.20 -26.05 -13.26
N ASN A 377 -17.62 -27.22 -13.57
CA ASN A 377 -17.75 -28.39 -12.72
C ASN A 377 -16.99 -28.21 -11.39
N HIS A 378 -17.73 -27.83 -10.33
CA HIS A 378 -17.18 -27.60 -8.99
C HIS A 378 -16.41 -28.79 -8.40
N GLN A 379 -16.72 -30.03 -8.83
CA GLN A 379 -16.04 -31.23 -8.33
C GLN A 379 -14.55 -31.26 -8.70
N LEU A 380 -14.12 -30.47 -9.69
CA LEU A 380 -12.74 -30.42 -10.15
C LEU A 380 -11.85 -29.47 -9.33
N TRP A 381 -12.44 -28.63 -8.48
CA TRP A 381 -11.71 -27.61 -7.73
C TRP A 381 -12.23 -27.32 -6.31
N GLN A 382 -13.31 -27.99 -5.88
CA GLN A 382 -13.68 -28.03 -4.46
C GLN A 382 -12.51 -28.52 -3.58
N ARG A 383 -12.48 -28.05 -2.33
CA ARG A 383 -11.43 -28.35 -1.36
C ARG A 383 -12.02 -29.09 -0.16
N ASP A 384 -11.18 -29.89 0.48
CA ASP A 384 -11.56 -30.61 1.71
C ASP A 384 -11.48 -29.71 2.95
N ASP A 385 -10.67 -28.64 2.90
CA ASP A 385 -10.57 -27.63 3.94
C ASP A 385 -11.78 -26.69 3.95
N GLU A 386 -12.42 -26.50 5.12
CA GLU A 386 -13.66 -25.72 5.25
C GLU A 386 -13.48 -24.23 4.91
N GLU A 387 -12.34 -23.63 5.23
CA GLU A 387 -12.05 -22.23 4.94
C GLU A 387 -11.82 -22.02 3.44
N GLN A 388 -11.02 -22.89 2.81
CA GLN A 388 -10.83 -22.86 1.36
C GLN A 388 -12.13 -23.17 0.60
N GLN A 389 -12.99 -24.04 1.14
CA GLN A 389 -14.28 -24.35 0.55
C GLN A 389 -15.21 -23.13 0.51
N THR A 390 -15.11 -22.23 1.49
CA THR A 390 -15.86 -20.96 1.49
C THR A 390 -15.47 -20.07 0.30
N ARG A 391 -14.17 -19.99 -0.02
CA ARG A 391 -13.64 -19.26 -1.19
C ARG A 391 -14.07 -19.91 -2.50
N CYS A 392 -14.07 -21.24 -2.54
CA CYS A 392 -14.59 -22.01 -3.66
C CYS A 392 -16.10 -21.69 -3.91
N ARG A 393 -16.92 -21.62 -2.86
CA ARG A 393 -18.34 -21.24 -3.00
C ARG A 393 -18.53 -19.81 -3.49
N LEU A 394 -17.66 -18.88 -3.11
CA LEU A 394 -17.66 -17.51 -3.65
C LEU A 394 -17.45 -17.52 -5.17
N ILE A 395 -16.42 -18.22 -5.66
CA ILE A 395 -16.20 -18.41 -7.10
C ILE A 395 -17.45 -19.00 -7.74
N GLY A 396 -18.02 -20.06 -7.17
CA GLY A 396 -19.25 -20.68 -7.67
C GLY A 396 -20.43 -19.70 -7.79
N ALA A 397 -20.65 -18.85 -6.79
CA ALA A 397 -21.70 -17.83 -6.84
C ALA A 397 -21.46 -16.77 -7.92
N MET A 398 -20.20 -16.38 -8.15
CA MET A 398 -19.84 -15.45 -9.22
C MET A 398 -20.10 -16.06 -10.60
N LEU A 399 -19.77 -17.34 -10.79
CA LEU A 399 -20.05 -18.08 -12.03
C LEU A 399 -21.55 -18.20 -12.30
N LEU A 400 -22.37 -18.43 -11.27
CA LEU A 400 -23.83 -18.43 -11.39
C LEU A 400 -24.36 -17.05 -11.82
N SER A 401 -23.78 -15.97 -11.31
CA SER A 401 -24.14 -14.61 -11.73
C SER A 401 -23.76 -14.37 -13.20
N LEU A 402 -22.62 -14.88 -13.65
CA LEU A 402 -22.18 -14.77 -15.05
C LEU A 402 -23.11 -15.56 -15.99
N ASP A 403 -23.50 -16.77 -15.61
CA ASP A 403 -24.48 -17.58 -16.34
C ASP A 403 -25.83 -16.86 -16.44
N HIS A 404 -26.28 -16.24 -15.35
CA HIS A 404 -27.52 -15.45 -15.35
C HIS A 404 -27.45 -14.26 -16.31
N GLU A 405 -26.36 -13.49 -16.28
CA GLU A 405 -26.17 -12.32 -17.16
C GLU A 405 -26.08 -12.70 -18.64
N THR A 406 -25.51 -13.88 -18.94
CA THR A 406 -25.39 -14.41 -20.30
C THR A 406 -26.59 -15.24 -20.75
N GLY A 407 -27.56 -15.50 -19.86
CA GLY A 407 -28.75 -16.30 -20.12
C GLY A 407 -28.46 -17.79 -20.32
N GLN A 408 -27.37 -18.31 -19.77
CA GLN A 408 -26.98 -19.72 -19.84
C GLN A 408 -27.57 -20.52 -18.66
N PHE A 409 -28.17 -21.66 -18.97
CA PHE A 409 -28.74 -22.57 -17.98
C PHE A 409 -28.49 -24.02 -18.44
N ASP A 410 -27.48 -24.68 -17.89
CA ASP A 410 -27.15 -26.07 -18.20
C ASP A 410 -26.93 -26.91 -16.92
N ASP A 411 -26.57 -28.19 -17.11
CA ASP A 411 -26.33 -29.13 -16.00
C ASP A 411 -25.24 -28.64 -15.03
N TYR A 412 -24.25 -27.86 -15.51
CA TYR A 412 -23.22 -27.28 -14.65
C TYR A 412 -23.78 -26.14 -13.81
N THR A 413 -24.62 -25.28 -14.39
CA THR A 413 -25.33 -24.22 -13.66
C THR A 413 -26.18 -24.82 -12.54
N ASP A 414 -26.96 -25.86 -12.83
CA ASP A 414 -27.82 -26.52 -11.85
C ASP A 414 -27.01 -27.19 -10.73
N ALA A 415 -25.92 -27.87 -11.08
CA ALA A 415 -25.02 -28.50 -10.11
C ALA A 415 -24.34 -27.47 -9.20
N LEU A 416 -23.82 -26.38 -9.77
CA LEU A 416 -23.22 -25.26 -9.02
C LEU A 416 -24.23 -24.63 -8.08
N LEU A 417 -25.44 -24.33 -8.55
CA LEU A 417 -26.48 -23.70 -7.76
C LEU A 417 -26.81 -24.53 -6.53
N LYS A 418 -26.99 -25.85 -6.71
CA LYS A 418 -27.26 -26.76 -5.61
C LYS A 418 -26.10 -26.80 -4.62
N TRP A 419 -24.87 -26.94 -5.10
CA TRP A 419 -23.69 -27.05 -4.25
C TRP A 419 -23.41 -25.78 -3.43
N VAL A 420 -23.51 -24.60 -4.06
CA VAL A 420 -23.33 -23.31 -3.37
C VAL A 420 -24.42 -23.12 -2.31
N SER A 421 -25.69 -23.34 -2.68
CA SER A 421 -26.83 -23.08 -1.79
C SER A 421 -26.87 -24.04 -0.59
N ASP A 422 -26.68 -25.34 -0.81
CA ASP A 422 -26.76 -26.36 0.24
C ASP A 422 -25.65 -26.18 1.30
N GLY A 423 -24.45 -25.80 0.86
CA GLY A 423 -23.32 -25.56 1.75
C GLY A 423 -23.44 -24.27 2.56
N LEU A 424 -23.81 -23.17 1.89
CA LEU A 424 -23.79 -21.81 2.44
C LEU A 424 -24.63 -21.68 3.72
N HIS A 425 -25.77 -22.38 3.80
CA HIS A 425 -26.62 -22.34 4.99
C HIS A 425 -25.90 -22.83 6.25
N GLN A 426 -25.16 -23.94 6.12
CA GLN A 426 -24.45 -24.54 7.25
C GLN A 426 -23.27 -23.68 7.66
N ASP A 427 -22.51 -23.16 6.68
CA ASP A 427 -21.32 -22.35 6.97
C ASP A 427 -21.69 -21.03 7.67
N VAL A 428 -22.71 -20.32 7.16
CA VAL A 428 -23.15 -19.05 7.75
C VAL A 428 -23.65 -19.26 9.18
N HIS A 429 -24.43 -20.31 9.41
CA HIS A 429 -24.92 -20.63 10.75
C HIS A 429 -23.76 -20.99 11.70
N HIS A 430 -22.81 -21.81 11.24
CA HIS A 430 -21.64 -22.19 12.01
C HIS A 430 -20.79 -20.97 12.37
N GLU A 431 -20.52 -20.10 11.40
CA GLU A 431 -19.62 -18.97 11.58
C GLU A 431 -20.23 -17.92 12.52
N ILE A 432 -21.52 -17.56 12.36
CA ILE A 432 -22.19 -16.66 13.32
C ILE A 432 -22.15 -17.25 14.73
N ARG A 433 -22.43 -18.55 14.88
CA ARG A 433 -22.39 -19.23 16.19
C ARG A 433 -20.99 -19.21 16.80
N ARG A 434 -19.94 -19.44 16.00
CA ARG A 434 -18.54 -19.43 16.45
C ARG A 434 -18.14 -18.09 17.07
N HIS A 435 -18.69 -17.00 16.56
CA HIS A 435 -18.44 -15.63 17.04
C HIS A 435 -19.43 -15.16 18.11
N CYS A 436 -20.37 -15.99 18.55
CA CYS A 436 -21.26 -15.68 19.67
C CYS A 436 -20.77 -16.29 20.98
N THR A 437 -20.86 -15.51 22.06
CA THR A 437 -20.59 -15.98 23.44
C THR A 437 -21.64 -16.99 23.95
N ARG A 438 -22.84 -16.99 23.37
CA ARG A 438 -23.95 -17.91 23.67
C ARG A 438 -24.72 -18.24 22.41
N GLU A 439 -25.32 -19.43 22.38
CA GLU A 439 -26.16 -19.86 21.25
C GLU A 439 -27.46 -19.05 21.20
N SER A 440 -27.82 -18.55 20.01
CA SER A 440 -29.08 -17.83 19.80
C SER A 440 -30.22 -18.79 19.49
N GLU A 441 -31.32 -18.69 20.25
CA GLU A 441 -32.51 -19.52 20.04
C GLU A 441 -33.30 -19.11 18.79
N HIS A 442 -33.13 -17.86 18.34
CA HIS A 442 -33.86 -17.29 17.20
C HIS A 442 -33.09 -17.39 15.87
N LEU A 443 -31.76 -17.52 15.90
CA LEU A 443 -30.91 -17.46 14.70
C LEU A 443 -31.26 -18.53 13.67
N SER A 444 -31.32 -19.80 14.08
CA SER A 444 -31.62 -20.91 13.16
C SER A 444 -33.02 -20.77 12.57
N SER A 445 -34.01 -20.41 13.40
CA SER A 445 -35.40 -20.21 12.97
C SER A 445 -35.51 -19.07 11.94
N TRP A 446 -34.83 -17.95 12.18
CA TRP A 446 -34.83 -16.80 11.27
C TRP A 446 -34.15 -17.12 9.93
N LEU A 447 -32.98 -17.75 9.97
CA LEU A 447 -32.23 -18.11 8.77
C LEU A 447 -33.03 -19.06 7.85
N ILE A 448 -33.76 -20.03 8.43
CA ILE A 448 -34.54 -21.00 7.66
C ILE A 448 -35.91 -20.44 7.24
N HIS A 449 -36.65 -19.79 8.14
CA HIS A 449 -38.08 -19.47 7.94
C HIS A 449 -38.36 -17.98 7.67
N GLY A 450 -37.47 -17.06 8.07
CA GLY A 450 -37.56 -15.63 7.72
C GLY A 450 -38.79 -14.89 8.25
N HIS A 451 -39.41 -15.37 9.34
CA HIS A 451 -40.60 -14.74 9.92
C HIS A 451 -40.28 -13.38 10.55
N GLN A 452 -40.76 -12.26 9.97
CA GLN A 452 -40.52 -10.90 10.47
C GLN A 452 -40.84 -10.69 11.96
N GLU A 453 -41.79 -11.46 12.51
CA GLU A 453 -42.09 -11.53 13.93
C GLU A 453 -40.88 -12.12 14.68
N GLY A 454 -40.08 -11.25 15.31
CA GLY A 454 -38.90 -11.64 16.08
C GLY A 454 -37.57 -11.09 15.54
N PHE A 455 -37.54 -10.38 14.41
CA PHE A 455 -36.28 -9.81 13.88
C PHE A 455 -35.61 -8.86 14.87
N ALA A 456 -36.37 -7.98 15.51
CA ALA A 456 -35.85 -7.07 16.53
C ALA A 456 -35.26 -7.83 17.72
N ALA A 457 -35.93 -8.90 18.18
CA ALA A 457 -35.44 -9.72 19.27
C ALA A 457 -34.15 -10.47 18.90
N LEU A 458 -34.05 -10.98 17.68
CA LEU A 458 -32.82 -11.58 17.15
C LEU A 458 -31.68 -10.56 17.09
N LEU A 459 -31.94 -9.34 16.62
CA LEU A 459 -30.93 -8.30 16.55
C LEU A 459 -30.42 -7.91 17.94
N ASP A 460 -31.32 -7.76 18.91
CA ASP A 460 -30.94 -7.46 20.30
C ASP A 460 -30.12 -8.62 20.90
N GLU A 461 -30.52 -9.86 20.63
CA GLU A 461 -29.81 -11.07 21.07
C GLU A 461 -28.39 -11.12 20.47
N LEU A 462 -28.26 -11.00 19.15
CA LEU A 462 -26.96 -11.04 18.47
C LEU A 462 -26.07 -9.85 18.85
N SER A 463 -26.63 -8.64 18.96
CA SER A 463 -25.87 -7.45 19.36
C SER A 463 -25.27 -7.59 20.75
N SER A 464 -25.89 -8.36 21.64
CA SER A 464 -25.41 -8.62 23.00
C SER A 464 -24.48 -9.84 23.13
N THR A 465 -24.49 -10.74 22.16
CA THR A 465 -23.78 -12.03 22.24
C THR A 465 -22.57 -12.12 21.32
N LEU A 466 -22.55 -11.39 20.20
CA LEU A 466 -21.42 -11.37 19.27
C LEU A 466 -20.16 -10.81 19.95
N ASN A 467 -19.04 -11.49 19.72
CA ASN A 467 -17.73 -11.03 20.19
C ASN A 467 -17.36 -9.72 19.50
N HIS A 468 -16.79 -8.80 20.27
CA HIS A 468 -16.30 -7.52 19.78
C HIS A 468 -14.79 -7.58 19.55
N GLU A 469 -14.34 -6.86 18.54
CA GLU A 469 -12.92 -6.72 18.24
C GLU A 469 -12.17 -6.19 19.47
N THR A 470 -11.23 -7.00 19.97
CA THR A 470 -10.47 -6.71 21.21
C THR A 470 -9.50 -5.55 21.06
N ALA A 471 -9.23 -5.11 19.82
CA ALA A 471 -8.62 -3.82 19.57
C ALA A 471 -9.54 -2.74 20.12
N ARG A 472 -9.29 -2.33 21.37
CA ARG A 472 -9.86 -1.11 21.93
C ARG A 472 -9.41 0.01 21.02
N ASP A 473 -10.27 0.36 20.08
CA ASP A 473 -10.20 1.64 19.42
C ASP A 473 -10.64 2.65 20.49
N VAL A 474 -9.74 2.95 21.44
CA VAL A 474 -9.92 3.97 22.49
C VAL A 474 -10.27 5.32 21.85
N HIS A 475 -10.00 5.44 20.55
CA HIS A 475 -10.26 6.58 19.70
C HIS A 475 -11.62 6.52 18.95
N ALA A 476 -12.50 5.52 19.12
CA ALA A 476 -13.76 5.40 18.36
C ALA A 476 -15.04 5.87 19.10
N THR A 477 -14.97 6.26 20.37
CA THR A 477 -16.16 6.44 21.25
C THR A 477 -17.02 7.69 21.02
N LEU A 478 -16.88 8.38 19.89
CA LEU A 478 -17.75 9.52 19.57
C LEU A 478 -18.93 9.10 18.70
N GLY A 479 -20.16 9.30 19.19
CA GLY A 479 -21.40 9.08 18.45
C GLY A 479 -21.89 7.63 18.41
N VAL A 480 -22.90 7.35 17.57
CA VAL A 480 -23.39 5.98 17.30
C VAL A 480 -22.43 5.33 16.30
N ALA A 481 -21.23 4.98 16.76
CA ALA A 481 -20.31 4.18 15.97
C ALA A 481 -20.92 2.79 15.73
N GLN A 482 -20.78 2.24 14.51
CA GLN A 482 -21.16 0.84 14.31
C GLN A 482 -20.32 -0.04 15.26
N PRO A 483 -20.93 -1.03 15.93
CA PRO A 483 -20.16 -2.00 16.68
C PRO A 483 -19.18 -2.74 15.76
N LYS A 484 -17.93 -2.89 16.19
CA LYS A 484 -16.93 -3.72 15.52
C LYS A 484 -17.03 -5.13 16.08
N TYR A 485 -17.64 -6.04 15.32
CA TYR A 485 -17.76 -7.45 15.68
C TYR A 485 -16.61 -8.24 15.06
N ASP A 486 -16.04 -9.18 15.81
CA ASP A 486 -15.00 -10.11 15.33
C ASP A 486 -15.46 -10.90 14.10
N LEU A 487 -16.77 -11.14 14.00
CA LEU A 487 -17.42 -11.75 12.84
C LEU A 487 -17.04 -11.07 11.51
N PHE A 488 -16.84 -9.75 11.51
CA PHE A 488 -16.44 -8.99 10.32
C PHE A 488 -14.93 -8.74 10.26
N SER A 489 -14.09 -9.54 10.91
CA SER A 489 -12.63 -9.43 10.83
C SER A 489 -12.12 -9.50 9.38
N SER A 490 -11.03 -8.81 9.08
CA SER A 490 -10.40 -8.81 7.75
C SER A 490 -9.84 -10.18 7.35
N VAL A 491 -9.50 -11.02 8.32
CA VAL A 491 -8.96 -12.37 8.12
C VAL A 491 -10.02 -13.47 8.31
N GLY A 492 -11.27 -13.11 8.60
CA GLY A 492 -12.35 -14.07 8.89
C GLY A 492 -13.05 -14.61 7.64
N ALA A 493 -13.59 -15.83 7.74
CA ALA A 493 -14.32 -16.50 6.65
C ALA A 493 -15.71 -15.89 6.35
N PHE A 494 -16.26 -15.09 7.26
CA PHE A 494 -17.60 -14.52 7.07
C PHE A 494 -17.68 -13.48 5.95
N ARG A 495 -16.62 -12.67 5.72
CA ARG A 495 -16.60 -11.68 4.64
C ARG A 495 -16.74 -12.31 3.25
N PRO A 496 -15.98 -13.37 2.89
CA PRO A 496 -16.22 -14.08 1.64
C PRO A 496 -17.60 -14.75 1.62
N MET A 497 -18.15 -15.25 2.74
CA MET A 497 -19.54 -15.76 2.77
C MET A 497 -20.58 -14.67 2.44
N LEU A 498 -20.39 -13.44 2.91
CA LEU A 498 -21.26 -12.31 2.56
C LEU A 498 -21.16 -11.94 1.08
N ALA A 499 -19.94 -11.97 0.52
CA ALA A 499 -19.76 -11.80 -0.92
C ALA A 499 -20.46 -12.92 -1.69
N THR A 500 -20.38 -14.19 -1.24
CA THR A 500 -21.11 -15.31 -1.82
C THR A 500 -22.62 -15.07 -1.80
N CYS A 501 -23.17 -14.60 -0.68
CA CYS A 501 -24.59 -14.24 -0.57
C CYS A 501 -24.96 -13.15 -1.59
N TYR A 502 -24.14 -12.11 -1.73
CA TYR A 502 -24.39 -11.02 -2.69
C TYR A 502 -24.46 -11.54 -4.13
N TRP A 503 -23.45 -12.32 -4.55
CA TRP A 503 -23.40 -12.87 -5.90
C TRP A 503 -24.51 -13.88 -6.16
N LEU A 504 -24.85 -14.71 -5.17
CA LEU A 504 -25.97 -15.66 -5.29
C LEU A 504 -27.30 -14.91 -5.45
N TYR A 505 -27.56 -13.89 -4.63
CA TYR A 505 -28.76 -13.06 -4.79
C TYR A 505 -28.80 -12.39 -6.17
N LYS A 506 -27.67 -11.89 -6.66
CA LYS A 506 -27.58 -11.32 -8.01
C LYS A 506 -27.90 -12.35 -9.10
N ALA A 507 -27.52 -13.62 -8.90
CA ALA A 507 -27.74 -14.70 -9.87
C ALA A 507 -29.19 -15.21 -9.92
N ASN A 508 -29.87 -15.35 -8.78
CA ASN A 508 -31.18 -16.02 -8.73
C ASN A 508 -32.16 -15.46 -7.68
N GLN A 509 -31.85 -14.30 -7.08
CA GLN A 509 -32.63 -13.69 -6.00
C GLN A 509 -32.82 -14.60 -4.78
N ASP A 510 -31.81 -15.40 -4.43
CA ASP A 510 -31.88 -16.35 -3.33
C ASP A 510 -32.38 -15.72 -2.01
N ALA A 511 -33.41 -16.34 -1.44
CA ALA A 511 -34.10 -15.82 -0.27
C ALA A 511 -33.27 -15.94 1.01
N PHE A 512 -32.43 -16.97 1.13
CA PHE A 512 -31.54 -17.14 2.27
C PHE A 512 -30.43 -16.10 2.23
N ALA A 513 -29.76 -15.93 1.08
CA ALA A 513 -28.76 -14.91 0.86
C ALA A 513 -29.28 -13.51 1.19
N LYS A 514 -30.48 -13.17 0.73
CA LYS A 514 -31.15 -11.90 1.09
C LYS A 514 -31.31 -11.74 2.60
N ARG A 515 -31.73 -12.79 3.32
CA ARG A 515 -31.90 -12.75 4.79
C ARG A 515 -30.58 -12.52 5.52
N VAL A 516 -29.51 -13.18 5.08
CA VAL A 516 -28.16 -13.01 5.65
C VAL A 516 -27.69 -11.58 5.44
N ILE A 517 -27.80 -11.05 4.22
CA ILE A 517 -27.41 -9.67 3.90
C ILE A 517 -28.23 -8.68 4.75
N LEU A 518 -29.54 -8.84 4.86
CA LEU A 518 -30.38 -7.94 5.67
C LEU A 518 -30.03 -8.00 7.16
N LEU A 519 -29.73 -9.19 7.69
CA LEU A 519 -29.28 -9.36 9.07
C LEU A 519 -27.95 -8.64 9.29
N SER A 520 -26.97 -8.86 8.41
CA SER A 520 -25.64 -8.23 8.48
C SER A 520 -25.71 -6.71 8.28
N MET A 521 -26.58 -6.22 7.40
CA MET A 521 -26.84 -4.79 7.20
C MET A 521 -27.43 -4.13 8.45
N ALA A 522 -28.26 -4.84 9.21
CA ALA A 522 -28.81 -4.35 10.47
C ALA A 522 -27.75 -4.32 11.60
N LEU A 523 -26.80 -5.25 11.61
CA LEU A 523 -25.74 -5.33 12.61
C LEU A 523 -24.56 -4.38 12.31
N ALA A 524 -24.03 -4.43 11.10
CA ALA A 524 -22.83 -3.69 10.68
C ALA A 524 -22.92 -3.31 9.18
N PRO A 525 -23.69 -2.28 8.81
CA PRO A 525 -24.00 -1.96 7.42
C PRO A 525 -22.75 -1.65 6.59
N GLN A 526 -21.80 -0.89 7.15
CA GLN A 526 -20.64 -0.42 6.38
C GLN A 526 -19.64 -1.56 6.17
N ALA A 527 -19.44 -2.42 7.17
CA ALA A 527 -18.64 -3.64 7.02
C ALA A 527 -19.28 -4.64 6.03
N THR A 528 -20.61 -4.73 6.02
CA THR A 528 -21.37 -5.59 5.10
C THR A 528 -21.21 -5.12 3.65
N ILE A 529 -21.45 -3.83 3.37
CA ILE A 529 -21.29 -3.25 2.03
C ILE A 529 -19.82 -3.37 1.58
N ALA A 530 -18.86 -3.07 2.46
CA ALA A 530 -17.44 -3.19 2.15
C ALA A 530 -17.06 -4.62 1.70
N SER A 531 -17.58 -5.63 2.39
CA SER A 531 -17.34 -7.06 2.07
C SER A 531 -17.89 -7.43 0.69
N MET A 532 -19.11 -6.99 0.36
CA MET A 532 -19.74 -7.28 -0.93
C MET A 532 -19.10 -6.50 -2.09
N SER A 533 -18.59 -5.29 -1.83
CA SER A 533 -18.04 -4.40 -2.86
C SER A 533 -16.65 -4.79 -3.36
N ARG A 534 -15.94 -5.70 -2.67
CA ARG A 534 -14.48 -5.85 -2.79
C ARG A 534 -14.01 -6.13 -4.24
N LEU A 535 -14.68 -7.05 -4.92
CA LEU A 535 -14.40 -7.46 -6.30
C LEU A 535 -14.84 -6.44 -7.38
N TYR A 536 -15.45 -5.32 -6.98
CA TYR A 536 -15.78 -4.19 -7.85
C TYR A 536 -14.81 -3.00 -7.69
N ARG A 537 -13.84 -3.12 -6.79
CA ARG A 537 -12.96 -2.01 -6.38
C ARG A 537 -11.57 -2.12 -7.01
N ASP A 538 -10.87 -0.99 -7.07
CA ASP A 538 -9.42 -0.92 -7.31
C ASP A 538 -8.73 -0.78 -5.95
N ALA A 539 -8.14 -1.89 -5.48
CA ALA A 539 -7.59 -2.04 -4.15
C ALA A 539 -8.48 -1.39 -3.06
N PHE A 540 -7.95 -0.44 -2.28
CA PHE A 540 -8.69 0.26 -1.24
C PHE A 540 -9.30 1.59 -1.69
N ARG A 541 -8.97 2.10 -2.89
CA ARG A 541 -9.30 3.47 -3.30
C ARG A 541 -10.79 3.70 -3.54
N GLY A 542 -11.37 2.93 -4.46
CA GLY A 542 -12.72 3.17 -4.93
C GLY A 542 -13.17 2.07 -5.89
N PHE A 543 -14.23 2.32 -6.66
CA PHE A 543 -14.64 1.41 -7.73
C PHE A 543 -13.61 1.44 -8.86
N ALA A 544 -13.25 0.27 -9.42
CA ALA A 544 -12.24 0.18 -10.48
C ALA A 544 -12.65 0.94 -11.76
N ALA A 545 -13.96 1.09 -12.00
CA ALA A 545 -14.50 1.96 -13.03
C ALA A 545 -15.86 2.51 -12.61
N ALA A 546 -16.21 3.72 -13.06
CA ALA A 546 -17.51 4.35 -12.79
C ALA A 546 -18.69 3.48 -13.27
N ALA A 547 -18.51 2.72 -14.35
CA ALA A 547 -19.50 1.81 -14.90
C ALA A 547 -19.88 0.65 -13.95
N LEU A 548 -19.01 0.31 -12.99
CA LEU A 548 -19.22 -0.79 -12.04
C LEU A 548 -20.10 -0.41 -10.85
N ARG A 549 -20.27 0.89 -10.57
CA ARG A 549 -21.07 1.38 -9.43
C ARG A 549 -22.53 0.95 -9.53
N ARG A 550 -23.15 1.19 -10.69
CA ARG A 550 -24.58 0.91 -10.90
C ARG A 550 -24.89 -0.60 -10.85
N PRO A 551 -24.13 -1.48 -11.54
CA PRO A 551 -24.28 -2.93 -11.39
C PRO A 551 -24.13 -3.41 -9.94
N PHE A 552 -23.20 -2.81 -9.18
CA PHE A 552 -23.01 -3.17 -7.78
C PHE A 552 -24.21 -2.79 -6.89
N PHE A 553 -24.67 -1.54 -6.97
CA PHE A 553 -25.72 -1.02 -6.09
C PHE A 553 -27.13 -1.49 -6.46
N ALA A 554 -27.41 -1.85 -7.72
CA ALA A 554 -28.75 -2.22 -8.16
C ALA A 554 -29.37 -3.39 -7.35
N PRO A 555 -28.69 -4.53 -7.14
CA PRO A 555 -29.21 -5.60 -6.29
C PRO A 555 -29.48 -5.17 -4.85
N LEU A 556 -28.70 -4.23 -4.30
CA LEU A 556 -28.89 -3.74 -2.93
C LEU A 556 -30.15 -2.86 -2.82
N HIS A 557 -30.42 -2.02 -3.82
CA HIS A 557 -31.68 -1.27 -3.89
C HIS A 557 -32.88 -2.22 -4.03
N ASP A 558 -32.77 -3.29 -4.84
CA ASP A 558 -33.83 -4.29 -5.01
C ASP A 558 -34.14 -5.06 -3.71
N MET A 559 -33.13 -5.23 -2.83
CA MET A 559 -33.34 -5.77 -1.49
C MET A 559 -34.07 -4.81 -0.55
N GLY A 560 -34.14 -3.52 -0.89
CA GLY A 560 -34.68 -2.45 -0.04
C GLY A 560 -33.65 -1.82 0.90
N ILE A 561 -32.35 -1.95 0.60
CA ILE A 561 -31.30 -1.29 1.37
C ILE A 561 -31.40 0.22 1.17
N SER A 562 -31.31 0.96 2.28
CA SER A 562 -31.44 2.42 2.32
C SER A 562 -30.36 3.13 1.50
N ASP A 563 -30.77 4.06 0.65
CA ASP A 563 -29.87 4.99 -0.05
C ASP A 563 -28.93 5.73 0.89
N ALA A 564 -29.34 5.98 2.13
CA ALA A 564 -28.49 6.62 3.14
C ALA A 564 -27.31 5.74 3.55
N ASP A 565 -27.51 4.43 3.75
CA ASP A 565 -26.43 3.50 4.12
C ASP A 565 -25.46 3.28 2.94
N LEU A 566 -25.99 3.21 1.71
CA LEU A 566 -25.18 3.12 0.49
C LEU A 566 -24.38 4.40 0.24
N SER A 567 -24.99 5.57 0.48
CA SER A 567 -24.31 6.86 0.34
C SER A 567 -23.25 7.07 1.41
N ALA A 568 -23.47 6.60 2.65
CA ALA A 568 -22.45 6.62 3.69
C ALA A 568 -21.21 5.78 3.30
N PHE A 569 -21.41 4.63 2.66
CA PHE A 569 -20.30 3.84 2.12
C PHE A 569 -19.53 4.61 1.03
N GLN A 570 -20.24 5.26 0.10
CA GLN A 570 -19.60 6.09 -0.93
C GLN A 570 -18.83 7.26 -0.31
N ILE A 571 -19.40 7.91 0.71
CA ILE A 571 -18.72 8.96 1.48
C ILE A 571 -17.42 8.43 2.09
N SER A 572 -17.42 7.23 2.67
CA SER A 572 -16.20 6.66 3.28
C SER A 572 -15.06 6.47 2.27
N LEU A 573 -15.38 6.11 1.03
CA LEU A 573 -14.39 5.97 -0.04
C LEU A 573 -13.93 7.35 -0.53
N ALA A 574 -14.89 8.24 -0.80
CA ALA A 574 -14.63 9.54 -1.39
C ALA A 574 -13.78 10.44 -0.47
N VAL A 575 -14.05 10.44 0.83
CA VAL A 575 -13.27 11.22 1.81
C VAL A 575 -11.80 10.77 1.87
N GLN A 576 -11.52 9.50 1.58
CA GLN A 576 -10.16 8.96 1.60
C GLN A 576 -9.43 9.07 0.25
N TYR A 577 -10.15 8.95 -0.88
CA TYR A 577 -9.51 8.66 -2.17
C TYR A 577 -10.09 9.35 -3.41
N ASP A 578 -11.26 10.01 -3.35
CA ASP A 578 -11.92 10.59 -4.54
C ASP A 578 -12.58 11.95 -4.20
N GLU A 579 -11.81 13.03 -4.37
CA GLU A 579 -12.26 14.40 -4.11
C GLU A 579 -13.43 14.84 -5.00
N SER A 580 -13.45 14.39 -6.27
CA SER A 580 -14.50 14.77 -7.21
C SER A 580 -15.83 14.13 -6.83
N GLU A 581 -15.81 12.86 -6.41
CA GLU A 581 -17.01 12.19 -5.88
C GLU A 581 -17.47 12.83 -4.56
N LEU A 582 -16.53 13.23 -3.71
CA LEU A 582 -16.82 13.87 -2.42
C LEU A 582 -17.63 15.16 -2.59
N GLU A 583 -17.20 16.06 -3.48
CA GLU A 583 -17.92 17.31 -3.76
C GLU A 583 -19.36 17.03 -4.25
N GLY A 584 -19.53 16.06 -5.16
CA GLY A 584 -20.83 15.63 -5.64
C GLY A 584 -21.76 15.09 -4.54
N LEU A 585 -21.21 14.30 -3.61
CA LEU A 585 -21.96 13.78 -2.46
C LEU A 585 -22.37 14.89 -1.48
N ILE A 586 -21.51 15.90 -1.28
CA ILE A 586 -21.82 17.06 -0.44
C ILE A 586 -22.96 17.90 -1.05
N HIS A 587 -22.92 18.16 -2.36
CA HIS A 587 -24.01 18.87 -3.03
C HIS A 587 -25.34 18.12 -2.95
N ARG A 588 -25.32 16.78 -3.08
CA ARG A 588 -26.51 15.95 -2.87
C ARG A 588 -27.03 16.06 -1.44
N TYR A 589 -26.16 15.93 -0.44
CA TYR A 589 -26.52 16.10 0.97
C TYR A 589 -27.15 17.48 1.24
N ALA A 590 -26.57 18.54 0.67
CA ALA A 590 -27.05 19.90 0.83
C ALA A 590 -28.41 20.16 0.19
N ALA A 591 -28.70 19.49 -0.94
CA ALA A 591 -29.96 19.63 -1.68
C ALA A 591 -31.16 18.95 -1.01
N TYR A 592 -30.93 17.98 -0.12
CA TYR A 592 -31.99 17.27 0.58
C TYR A 592 -32.75 18.15 1.60
N ASP A 593 -33.94 17.70 1.99
CA ASP A 593 -34.65 18.31 3.13
C ASP A 593 -34.07 17.84 4.47
N GLN A 594 -34.64 18.33 5.58
CA GLN A 594 -34.12 17.99 6.91
C GLN A 594 -34.33 16.51 7.26
N ASP A 595 -35.43 15.89 6.81
CA ASP A 595 -35.77 14.52 7.16
C ASP A 595 -34.85 13.52 6.45
N GLU A 596 -34.53 13.75 5.17
CA GLU A 596 -33.56 12.96 4.43
C GLU A 596 -32.13 13.20 4.93
N ARG A 597 -31.74 14.46 5.24
CA ARG A 597 -30.45 14.72 5.89
C ARG A 597 -30.31 14.00 7.23
N ASN A 598 -31.38 13.94 8.03
CA ASN A 598 -31.37 13.19 9.29
C ASN A 598 -31.15 11.69 9.05
N ARG A 599 -31.75 11.10 8.01
CA ARG A 599 -31.49 9.70 7.61
C ARG A 599 -30.04 9.48 7.20
N TRP A 600 -29.47 10.40 6.40
CA TRP A 600 -28.04 10.37 6.06
C TRP A 600 -27.16 10.51 7.29
N ASN A 601 -27.47 11.42 8.20
CA ASN A 601 -26.70 11.60 9.44
C ASN A 601 -26.68 10.31 10.28
N VAL A 602 -27.81 9.59 10.38
CA VAL A 602 -27.85 8.29 11.07
C VAL A 602 -26.93 7.26 10.41
N ALA A 603 -26.85 7.23 9.07
CA ALA A 603 -25.96 6.31 8.36
C ALA A 603 -24.48 6.73 8.44
N ILE A 604 -24.17 8.01 8.22
CA ILE A 604 -22.83 8.59 8.27
C ILE A 604 -22.21 8.47 9.67
N ASN A 605 -23.02 8.56 10.73
CA ASN A 605 -22.54 8.40 12.09
C ASN A 605 -21.97 7.00 12.39
N LYS A 606 -22.30 5.99 11.56
CA LYS A 606 -21.77 4.62 11.64
C LYS A 606 -20.37 4.48 11.04
N LEU A 607 -19.89 5.49 10.30
CA LEU A 607 -18.53 5.51 9.75
C LEU A 607 -17.47 5.69 10.84
N ALA A 608 -16.21 5.45 10.51
CA ALA A 608 -15.11 5.82 11.38
C ALA A 608 -15.01 7.35 11.52
N SER A 609 -14.33 7.79 12.59
CA SER A 609 -14.36 9.20 13.00
C SER A 609 -13.78 10.13 11.94
N TYR A 610 -12.75 9.68 11.23
CA TYR A 610 -12.13 10.47 10.17
C TYR A 610 -13.11 10.79 9.04
N GLU A 611 -13.72 9.75 8.45
CA GLU A 611 -14.62 9.89 7.31
C GLU A 611 -15.84 10.70 7.67
N ARG A 612 -16.43 10.44 8.85
CA ARG A 612 -17.59 11.16 9.36
C ARG A 612 -17.30 12.65 9.56
N ASP A 613 -16.26 12.97 10.33
CA ASP A 613 -16.01 14.34 10.78
C ASP A 613 -15.49 15.20 9.62
N TYR A 614 -14.65 14.65 8.73
CA TYR A 614 -14.22 15.36 7.53
C TYR A 614 -15.35 15.53 6.52
N PHE A 615 -16.28 14.58 6.39
CA PHE A 615 -17.46 14.80 5.56
C PHE A 615 -18.26 16.01 6.07
N TYR A 616 -18.59 16.06 7.36
CA TYR A 616 -19.33 17.20 7.92
C TYR A 616 -18.56 18.52 7.87
N LEU A 617 -17.24 18.49 8.04
CA LEU A 617 -16.38 19.66 7.86
C LEU A 617 -16.42 20.16 6.40
N ASN A 618 -16.36 19.26 5.43
CA ASN A 618 -16.43 19.61 4.02
C ASN A 618 -17.84 20.09 3.61
N VAL A 619 -18.90 19.56 4.22
CA VAL A 619 -20.25 20.16 4.12
C VAL A 619 -20.25 21.59 4.64
N HIS A 620 -19.61 21.87 5.77
CA HIS A 620 -19.50 23.23 6.31
C HIS A 620 -18.70 24.16 5.37
N ARG A 621 -17.64 23.67 4.75
CA ARG A 621 -16.82 24.45 3.79
C ARG A 621 -17.60 24.90 2.57
N LEU A 622 -18.42 24.02 1.99
CA LEU A 622 -19.18 24.30 0.77
C LEU A 622 -20.56 24.91 1.05
N HIS A 623 -21.16 24.60 2.21
CA HIS A 623 -22.51 25.02 2.62
C HIS A 623 -22.53 25.46 4.09
N PRO A 624 -21.84 26.56 4.46
CA PRO A 624 -21.67 26.99 5.86
C PRO A 624 -22.98 27.32 6.60
N GLN A 625 -24.05 27.60 5.86
CA GLN A 625 -25.39 27.84 6.38
C GLN A 625 -26.11 26.57 6.88
N LEU A 626 -25.66 25.38 6.48
CA LEU A 626 -26.25 24.12 6.90
C LEU A 626 -25.72 23.71 8.27
N SER A 627 -26.63 23.34 9.16
CA SER A 627 -26.27 22.72 10.44
C SER A 627 -25.88 21.26 10.21
N THR A 628 -24.71 20.87 10.69
CA THR A 628 -24.25 19.48 10.71
C THR A 628 -24.18 18.96 12.15
N PRO A 629 -24.28 17.63 12.38
CA PRO A 629 -24.15 17.03 13.72
C PRO A 629 -22.79 17.27 14.39
N LEU A 630 -21.79 17.77 13.65
CA LEU A 630 -20.43 17.93 14.14
C LEU A 630 -20.37 18.78 15.43
N ARG A 631 -21.14 19.87 15.51
CA ARG A 631 -21.19 20.72 16.74
C ARG A 631 -21.88 20.03 17.91
N ASP A 632 -22.85 19.17 17.65
CA ASP A 632 -23.57 18.43 18.69
C ASP A 632 -22.64 17.40 19.38
N PHE A 633 -21.57 16.99 18.71
CA PHE A 633 -20.55 16.10 19.28
C PHE A 633 -19.56 16.80 20.22
N ARG A 634 -19.49 18.15 20.21
CA ARG A 634 -18.54 18.92 21.02
C ARG A 634 -18.50 18.54 22.50
N PRO A 635 -19.64 18.41 23.22
CA PRO A 635 -19.62 18.05 24.64
C PRO A 635 -19.01 16.66 24.89
N MET A 636 -19.16 15.75 23.93
CA MET A 636 -18.60 14.40 24.01
C MET A 636 -17.09 14.43 23.73
N VAL A 637 -16.65 15.15 22.69
CA VAL A 637 -15.24 15.38 22.38
C VAL A 637 -14.50 15.97 23.58
N VAL A 638 -15.07 17.02 24.19
CA VAL A 638 -14.48 17.66 25.37
C VAL A 638 -14.40 16.70 26.55
N ARG A 639 -15.41 15.85 26.74
CA ARG A 639 -15.41 14.88 27.84
C ARG A 639 -14.33 13.83 27.68
N GLU A 640 -14.15 13.29 26.48
CA GLU A 640 -13.06 12.35 26.18
C GLU A 640 -11.70 13.02 26.39
N LEU A 641 -11.52 14.22 25.84
CA LEU A 641 -10.29 14.99 26.02
C LEU A 641 -9.97 15.19 27.49
N MET A 642 -10.95 15.62 28.31
CA MET A 642 -10.76 15.80 29.75
C MET A 642 -10.52 14.47 30.48
N SER A 643 -11.14 13.37 30.05
CA SER A 643 -10.89 12.05 30.63
C SER A 643 -9.46 11.58 30.38
N ALA A 644 -8.87 11.94 29.24
CA ALA A 644 -7.50 11.56 28.90
C ALA A 644 -6.45 12.29 29.73
N VAL A 645 -6.73 13.53 30.16
CA VAL A 645 -5.76 14.40 30.88
C VAL A 645 -6.09 14.58 32.36
N ALA A 646 -7.20 14.04 32.85
CA ALA A 646 -7.60 14.16 34.24
C ALA A 646 -6.73 13.30 35.15
N LYS A 647 -6.40 13.85 36.33
CA LYS A 647 -5.76 13.07 37.40
C LYS A 647 -6.74 12.08 38.03
N ASP A 648 -6.21 11.02 38.64
CA ASP A 648 -7.01 9.98 39.29
C ASP A 648 -8.03 10.54 40.29
N GLY A 649 -9.27 10.05 40.21
CA GLY A 649 -10.35 10.38 41.16
C GLY A 649 -11.02 11.75 40.95
N VAL A 650 -10.73 12.44 39.84
CA VAL A 650 -11.38 13.72 39.49
C VAL A 650 -12.73 13.50 38.79
N ASP A 651 -13.72 14.34 39.10
CA ASP A 651 -14.99 14.37 38.36
C ASP A 651 -14.85 14.98 36.96
N ILE A 652 -14.89 14.11 35.95
CA ILE A 652 -14.77 14.47 34.52
C ILE A 652 -15.91 15.40 34.08
N HIS A 653 -17.11 15.29 34.65
CA HIS A 653 -18.24 16.13 34.25
C HIS A 653 -18.01 17.60 34.60
N THR A 654 -17.51 17.87 35.81
CA THR A 654 -17.16 19.22 36.25
C THR A 654 -16.01 19.81 35.42
N LEU A 655 -14.98 19.01 35.09
CA LEU A 655 -13.90 19.46 34.20
C LEU A 655 -14.41 19.79 32.80
N SER A 656 -15.28 18.93 32.25
CA SER A 656 -15.85 19.12 30.92
C SER A 656 -16.71 20.38 30.83
N ASP A 657 -17.53 20.65 31.86
CA ASP A 657 -18.32 21.89 31.94
C ASP A 657 -17.43 23.14 31.97
N ALA A 658 -16.40 23.15 32.83
CA ALA A 658 -15.46 24.26 32.89
C ALA A 658 -14.75 24.51 31.54
N THR A 659 -14.37 23.45 30.85
CA THR A 659 -13.76 23.52 29.51
C THR A 659 -14.75 24.06 28.48
N LEU A 660 -16.00 23.57 28.43
CA LEU A 660 -17.02 24.07 27.51
C LEU A 660 -17.32 25.55 27.74
N ARG A 661 -17.44 25.99 29.00
CA ARG A 661 -17.67 27.40 29.35
C ARG A 661 -16.49 28.29 28.95
N PHE A 662 -15.26 27.77 29.01
CA PHE A 662 -14.10 28.48 28.48
C PHE A 662 -14.16 28.61 26.95
N LEU A 663 -14.42 27.51 26.23
CA LEU A 663 -14.52 27.51 24.77
C LEU A 663 -15.64 28.44 24.27
N ASN A 664 -16.79 28.43 24.95
CA ASN A 664 -17.94 29.27 24.64
C ASN A 664 -17.78 30.76 25.01
N GLY A 665 -16.67 31.13 25.65
CA GLY A 665 -16.40 32.53 25.97
C GLY A 665 -16.83 33.01 27.36
N GLU A 666 -17.53 32.17 28.13
CA GLU A 666 -18.04 32.52 29.47
C GLU A 666 -16.92 32.66 30.50
N LEU A 667 -15.85 31.88 30.35
CA LEU A 667 -14.66 31.97 31.19
C LEU A 667 -13.49 32.57 30.41
N ARG A 668 -12.68 33.38 31.08
CA ARG A 668 -11.32 33.72 30.62
C ARG A 668 -10.37 32.57 30.94
N PHE A 669 -9.27 32.46 30.20
CA PHE A 669 -8.32 31.36 30.37
C PHE A 669 -7.77 31.23 31.81
N ARG A 670 -7.54 32.36 32.48
CA ARG A 670 -7.13 32.35 33.91
C ARG A 670 -8.20 31.83 34.87
N GLN A 671 -9.49 32.04 34.56
CA GLN A 671 -10.59 31.53 35.37
C GLN A 671 -10.72 30.02 35.17
N TYR A 672 -10.61 29.57 33.92
CA TYR A 672 -10.53 28.15 33.58
C TYR A 672 -9.38 27.45 34.32
N GLN A 673 -8.15 27.96 34.20
CA GLN A 673 -6.98 27.39 34.87
C GLN A 673 -7.12 27.35 36.39
N ARG A 674 -7.77 28.34 37.02
CA ARG A 674 -8.07 28.29 38.47
C ARG A 674 -8.98 27.13 38.86
N LEU A 675 -9.89 26.73 37.98
CA LEU A 675 -10.84 25.65 38.21
C LEU A 675 -10.24 24.28 37.90
N THR A 676 -9.27 24.19 36.98
CA THR A 676 -8.79 22.90 36.45
C THR A 676 -7.33 22.56 36.78
N HIS A 677 -6.47 23.53 37.13
CA HIS A 677 -5.03 23.32 37.28
C HIS A 677 -4.63 22.21 38.27
N GLY A 678 -5.38 22.03 39.37
CA GLY A 678 -5.12 20.97 40.34
C GLY A 678 -5.57 19.58 39.89
N HIS A 679 -6.37 19.52 38.83
CA HIS A 679 -7.15 18.36 38.42
C HIS A 679 -6.74 17.78 37.07
N VAL A 680 -6.00 18.56 36.28
CA VAL A 680 -5.55 18.20 34.93
C VAL A 680 -4.03 18.09 34.91
N ASP A 681 -3.52 17.07 34.23
CA ASP A 681 -2.10 16.91 33.93
C ASP A 681 -1.80 17.55 32.57
N VAL A 682 -1.17 18.73 32.60
CA VAL A 682 -0.99 19.54 31.39
C VAL A 682 0.09 18.96 30.49
N ASP A 683 1.04 18.20 31.06
CA ASP A 683 2.08 17.49 30.32
C ASP A 683 1.47 16.33 29.50
N GLN A 684 0.24 15.90 29.82
CA GLN A 684 -0.51 14.93 29.00
C GLN A 684 -1.28 15.59 27.86
N PHE A 685 -1.37 16.93 27.77
CA PHE A 685 -1.84 17.60 26.54
C PHE A 685 -0.79 17.61 25.44
N ASP A 686 0.46 17.24 25.74
CA ASP A 686 1.44 16.75 24.77
C ASP A 686 1.05 15.33 24.30
N LEU A 687 -0.24 15.18 23.97
CA LEU A 687 -0.83 13.96 23.45
C LEU A 687 0.00 13.51 22.24
N PRO A 688 0.26 12.20 22.09
CA PRO A 688 0.93 11.67 20.92
C PRO A 688 0.30 12.21 19.64
N PRO A 689 1.07 12.33 18.54
CA PRO A 689 0.54 12.70 17.22
C PRO A 689 -0.75 11.96 16.88
N ASP A 690 -0.99 10.77 17.44
CA ASP A 690 -2.18 9.92 17.33
C ASP A 690 -3.52 10.61 17.62
N TYR A 691 -3.59 11.60 18.53
CA TYR A 691 -4.80 12.42 18.74
C TYR A 691 -5.02 13.49 17.65
N TYR A 692 -4.03 13.64 16.78
CA TYR A 692 -3.99 14.52 15.61
C TYR A 692 -3.83 13.72 14.31
N THR A 693 -3.71 12.38 14.36
CA THR A 693 -3.50 11.55 13.17
C THR A 693 -4.76 11.51 12.30
N LYS A 694 -4.55 11.19 11.01
CA LYS A 694 -5.60 10.78 10.07
C LYS A 694 -6.53 9.68 10.62
N ALA A 695 -6.14 8.92 11.64
CA ALA A 695 -7.01 7.88 12.22
C ALA A 695 -8.06 8.41 13.23
N ALA A 696 -7.86 9.59 13.83
CA ALA A 696 -8.79 10.14 14.82
C ALA A 696 -8.76 11.68 14.92
N PRO A 697 -9.15 12.42 13.85
CA PRO A 697 -8.97 13.87 13.75
C PRO A 697 -9.89 14.70 14.66
N LYS A 698 -10.60 14.09 15.61
CA LYS A 698 -11.79 14.58 16.34
C LYS A 698 -11.77 16.04 16.81
N ILE A 699 -10.59 16.57 17.15
CA ILE A 699 -10.43 17.94 17.65
C ILE A 699 -10.40 18.95 16.50
N LEU A 700 -9.67 18.68 15.42
CA LEU A 700 -9.43 19.66 14.36
C LEU A 700 -10.73 20.09 13.65
N PRO A 701 -11.64 19.19 13.22
CA PRO A 701 -12.94 19.57 12.69
C PRO A 701 -13.79 20.41 13.66
N GLN A 702 -13.68 20.19 14.98
CA GLN A 702 -14.38 21.01 15.98
C GLN A 702 -13.86 22.45 16.01
N ILE A 703 -12.56 22.63 15.81
CA ILE A 703 -11.94 23.96 15.68
C ILE A 703 -12.41 24.61 14.38
N LEU A 704 -12.21 23.93 13.25
CA LEU A 704 -12.43 24.52 11.93
C LEU A 704 -13.90 24.84 11.63
N VAL A 705 -14.85 24.13 12.25
CA VAL A 705 -16.29 24.42 12.11
C VAL A 705 -16.77 25.57 13.03
N GLU A 706 -15.92 26.12 13.90
CA GLU A 706 -16.27 27.31 14.68
C GLU A 706 -16.41 28.52 13.75
N PRO A 707 -17.50 29.30 13.86
CA PRO A 707 -17.75 30.41 12.96
C PRO A 707 -16.88 31.63 13.27
N GLU A 708 -16.36 31.71 14.50
CA GLU A 708 -15.63 32.87 15.00
C GLU A 708 -14.17 32.49 15.27
N LEU A 709 -13.24 33.27 14.69
CA LEU A 709 -11.80 33.12 14.93
C LEU A 709 -11.47 33.13 16.43
N THR A 710 -12.20 33.90 17.24
CA THR A 710 -11.98 33.95 18.69
C THR A 710 -12.22 32.59 19.35
N SER A 711 -13.23 31.84 18.92
CA SER A 711 -13.53 30.50 19.43
C SER A 711 -12.47 29.48 18.97
N GLN A 712 -12.03 29.58 17.71
CA GLN A 712 -10.93 28.78 17.19
C GLN A 712 -9.65 28.99 18.00
N LEU A 713 -9.29 30.25 18.28
CA LEU A 713 -8.12 30.58 19.07
C LEU A 713 -8.24 30.15 20.55
N ARG A 714 -9.45 30.05 21.11
CA ARG A 714 -9.68 29.50 22.47
C ARG A 714 -9.39 28.00 22.51
N TRP A 715 -9.75 27.25 21.48
CA TRP A 715 -9.33 25.84 21.36
C TRP A 715 -7.81 25.71 21.32
N ILE A 716 -7.13 26.52 20.50
CA ILE A 716 -5.66 26.51 20.43
C ILE A 716 -5.05 26.95 21.78
N GLN A 717 -5.68 27.90 22.48
CA GLN A 717 -5.25 28.32 23.81
C GLN A 717 -5.42 27.19 24.85
N LEU A 718 -6.53 26.44 24.80
CA LEU A 718 -6.78 25.29 25.66
C LEU A 718 -5.69 24.23 25.53
N LEU A 719 -5.34 23.89 24.28
CA LEU A 719 -4.46 22.77 23.96
C LEU A 719 -2.97 23.13 24.10
N CYS A 720 -2.58 24.37 23.80
CA CYS A 720 -1.16 24.70 23.67
C CYS A 720 -0.63 25.65 24.76
N CYS A 721 -1.49 26.22 25.62
CA CYS A 721 -1.06 27.19 26.62
C CYS A 721 -1.17 26.66 28.04
N GLN A 722 -0.29 27.15 28.92
CA GLN A 722 -0.35 26.93 30.35
C GLN A 722 -0.11 28.22 31.13
N SER A 723 -0.53 28.27 32.40
CA SER A 723 -0.24 29.38 33.31
C SER A 723 0.48 28.86 34.54
N MET A 724 1.65 29.42 34.85
CA MET A 724 2.39 29.08 36.07
C MET A 724 1.62 29.57 37.31
N PRO A 725 1.25 28.66 38.23
CA PRO A 725 0.68 29.04 39.52
C PRO A 725 1.76 29.69 40.41
N LEU A 726 1.37 30.70 41.16
CA LEU A 726 2.17 31.33 42.21
C LEU A 726 1.33 31.37 43.48
N THR A 727 1.73 30.64 44.50
CA THR A 727 1.11 30.68 45.82
C THR A 727 1.78 31.75 46.69
N PHE A 728 1.01 32.72 47.17
CA PHE A 728 1.47 33.72 48.12
C PHE A 728 0.42 33.91 49.22
N GLY A 729 0.78 33.60 50.47
CA GLY A 729 -0.12 33.76 51.62
C GLY A 729 -1.42 32.96 51.54
N GLY A 730 -1.39 31.73 51.01
CA GLY A 730 -2.59 30.88 50.85
C GLY A 730 -3.50 31.24 49.67
N LEU A 731 -3.17 32.30 48.92
CA LEU A 731 -3.85 32.70 47.69
C LEU A 731 -3.02 32.30 46.46
N THR A 732 -3.64 31.61 45.51
CA THR A 732 -3.02 31.22 44.23
C THR A 732 -3.27 32.27 43.17
N PHE A 733 -2.19 32.87 42.67
CA PHE A 733 -2.18 33.79 41.54
C PHE A 733 -1.63 33.08 40.30
N PHE A 734 -2.08 33.47 39.10
CA PHE A 734 -1.61 32.91 37.84
C PHE A 734 -0.92 34.00 37.02
N ARG A 735 0.24 33.69 36.45
CA ARG A 735 0.99 34.60 35.57
C ARG A 735 0.28 34.81 34.22
N ARG A 736 0.90 35.59 33.32
CA ARG A 736 0.47 35.61 31.92
C ARG A 736 0.63 34.22 31.32
N PRO A 737 -0.32 33.76 30.47
CA PRO A 737 -0.19 32.48 29.79
C PRO A 737 1.08 32.43 28.93
N SER A 738 1.74 31.28 28.90
CA SER A 738 2.80 30.95 27.95
C SER A 738 2.41 29.71 27.15
N THR A 739 2.89 29.62 25.92
CA THR A 739 2.75 28.40 25.13
C THR A 739 3.66 27.33 25.76
N HIS A 740 3.15 26.11 25.96
CA HIS A 740 3.97 24.95 26.35
C HIS A 740 4.29 24.06 25.15
N ASN A 741 3.38 24.01 24.15
CA ASN A 741 3.56 23.23 22.93
C ASN A 741 3.50 24.14 21.68
N ASP A 742 4.65 24.71 21.33
CA ASP A 742 4.81 25.58 20.16
C ASP A 742 4.64 24.84 18.81
N PRO A 743 5.12 23.59 18.63
CA PRO A 743 4.88 22.82 17.40
C PRO A 743 3.39 22.60 17.10
N LEU A 744 2.62 22.13 18.10
CA LEU A 744 1.19 21.93 17.94
C LEU A 744 0.44 23.24 17.66
N GLN A 745 0.80 24.32 18.36
CA GLN A 745 0.22 25.63 18.08
C GLN A 745 0.44 26.06 16.63
N THR A 746 1.62 25.77 16.08
CA THR A 746 1.96 26.09 14.69
C THR A 746 1.09 25.29 13.73
N LEU A 747 0.99 23.98 13.90
CA LEU A 747 0.17 23.08 13.08
C LEU A 747 -1.33 23.48 13.10
N LEU A 748 -1.88 23.78 14.28
CA LEU A 748 -3.28 24.19 14.38
C LEU A 748 -3.53 25.56 13.73
N LEU A 749 -2.60 26.50 13.87
CA LEU A 749 -2.69 27.81 13.23
C LEU A 749 -2.58 27.72 11.71
N GLU A 750 -1.80 26.77 11.20
CA GLU A 750 -1.65 26.50 9.77
C GLU A 750 -2.97 26.04 9.18
N GLN A 751 -3.66 25.10 9.83
CA GLN A 751 -4.97 24.65 9.39
C GLN A 751 -6.02 25.77 9.40
N VAL A 752 -5.99 26.64 10.42
CA VAL A 752 -6.87 27.82 10.47
C VAL A 752 -6.51 28.84 9.38
N PHE A 753 -5.21 29.00 9.06
CA PHE A 753 -4.75 29.87 7.98
C PHE A 753 -5.26 29.40 6.63
N PHE A 754 -5.12 28.11 6.30
CA PHE A 754 -5.64 27.56 5.06
C PHE A 754 -7.17 27.63 4.97
N GLU A 755 -7.86 27.43 6.10
CA GLU A 755 -9.31 27.63 6.16
C GLU A 755 -9.72 29.08 5.86
N GLN A 756 -8.96 30.05 6.39
CA GLN A 756 -9.17 31.46 6.09
C GLN A 756 -8.90 31.78 4.61
N CYS A 757 -7.79 31.30 4.05
CA CYS A 757 -7.46 31.48 2.63
C CYS A 757 -8.55 30.90 1.72
N TRP A 758 -9.10 29.74 2.07
CA TRP A 758 -10.28 29.16 1.40
C TRP A 758 -11.49 30.10 1.47
N HIS A 759 -11.89 30.54 2.66
CA HIS A 759 -13.04 31.43 2.84
C HIS A 759 -12.89 32.80 2.14
N GLU A 760 -11.66 33.29 2.00
CA GLU A 760 -11.33 34.51 1.27
C GLU A 760 -11.29 34.32 -0.26
N GLY A 761 -11.44 33.08 -0.76
CA GLY A 761 -11.41 32.75 -2.17
C GLY A 761 -10.00 32.67 -2.77
N ASN A 762 -8.97 32.55 -1.93
CA ASN A 762 -7.57 32.46 -2.34
C ASN A 762 -7.14 31.00 -2.61
N LEU A 763 -7.97 30.02 -2.27
CA LEU A 763 -7.76 28.59 -2.55
C LEU A 763 -9.01 27.98 -3.16
N SER A 764 -8.86 26.93 -3.97
CA SER A 764 -9.98 26.09 -4.40
C SER A 764 -10.32 25.01 -3.35
N PHE A 765 -11.45 24.32 -3.51
CA PHE A 765 -11.88 23.29 -2.56
C PHE A 765 -10.93 22.09 -2.60
N SER A 766 -10.46 21.73 -3.80
CA SER A 766 -9.48 20.67 -4.04
C SER A 766 -8.11 21.06 -3.48
N ASP A 767 -7.63 22.29 -3.75
CA ASP A 767 -6.36 22.75 -3.16
C ASP A 767 -6.43 22.72 -1.64
N ARG A 768 -7.56 23.11 -1.03
CA ARG A 768 -7.71 23.06 0.43
C ARG A 768 -7.59 21.64 1.01
N GLN A 769 -7.91 20.58 0.26
CA GLN A 769 -7.76 19.20 0.75
C GLN A 769 -6.29 18.74 0.78
N THR A 770 -5.44 19.30 -0.09
CA THR A 770 -4.11 18.73 -0.39
C THR A 770 -2.95 19.68 -0.13
N ILE A 771 -3.18 20.99 -0.11
CA ILE A 771 -2.13 22.00 0.02
C ILE A 771 -1.46 21.96 1.39
N GLU A 772 -0.12 21.94 1.37
CA GLU A 772 0.73 22.04 2.54
C GLU A 772 1.55 23.34 2.50
N LEU A 773 2.22 23.69 3.61
CA LEU A 773 3.06 24.89 3.65
C LEU A 773 4.17 24.86 2.59
N ASP A 774 4.72 23.69 2.30
CA ASP A 774 5.83 23.53 1.34
C ASP A 774 5.40 23.78 -0.11
N ASP A 775 4.09 23.72 -0.40
CA ASP A 775 3.51 24.05 -1.69
C ASP A 775 3.33 25.57 -1.88
N LEU A 776 3.50 26.36 -0.82
CA LEU A 776 3.27 27.79 -0.88
C LEU A 776 4.39 28.53 -1.60
N THR A 777 4.00 29.50 -2.42
CA THR A 777 4.93 30.45 -2.99
C THR A 777 5.66 31.25 -1.90
N PRO A 778 6.86 31.79 -2.16
CA PRO A 778 7.61 32.58 -1.18
C PRO A 778 6.82 33.76 -0.58
N GLU A 779 5.92 34.37 -1.37
CA GLU A 779 5.03 35.45 -0.90
C GLU A 779 4.01 34.95 0.12
N TYR A 780 3.36 33.82 -0.16
CA TYR A 780 2.40 33.20 0.76
C TYR A 780 3.07 32.63 2.02
N LEU A 781 4.31 32.15 1.92
CA LEU A 781 5.12 31.75 3.08
C LEU A 781 5.43 32.95 3.99
N GLU A 782 5.78 34.10 3.42
CA GLU A 782 5.98 35.32 4.20
C GLU A 782 4.66 35.74 4.88
N TYR A 783 3.53 35.67 4.16
CA TYR A 783 2.21 35.97 4.70
C TYR A 783 1.85 35.04 5.86
N TRP A 784 2.08 33.73 5.71
CA TRP A 784 1.92 32.75 6.77
C TRP A 784 2.76 33.09 8.01
N HIS A 785 4.04 33.41 7.86
CA HIS A 785 4.90 33.78 8.99
C HIS A 785 4.44 35.05 9.72
N GLN A 786 3.85 36.01 9.00
CA GLN A 786 3.23 37.19 9.61
C GLN A 786 1.95 36.83 10.35
N TYR A 787 1.10 35.99 9.73
CA TYR A 787 -0.14 35.48 10.31
C TYR A 787 0.12 34.72 11.61
N GLN A 788 1.03 33.74 11.60
CA GLN A 788 1.44 32.94 12.75
C GLN A 788 1.88 33.83 13.93
N ARG A 789 2.78 34.80 13.66
CA ARG A 789 3.27 35.74 14.68
C ARG A 789 2.16 36.60 15.27
N HIS A 790 1.19 37.02 14.45
CA HIS A 790 0.04 37.80 14.90
C HIS A 790 -0.92 36.98 15.74
N MET A 791 -1.28 35.77 15.29
CA MET A 791 -2.21 34.88 15.99
C MET A 791 -1.63 34.38 17.31
N ALA A 792 -0.35 34.00 17.37
CA ALA A 792 0.32 33.62 18.62
C ALA A 792 0.24 34.71 19.70
N ARG A 793 0.29 36.00 19.29
CA ARG A 793 0.08 37.13 20.23
C ARG A 793 -1.36 37.28 20.65
N LYS A 794 -2.33 37.03 19.76
CA LYS A 794 -3.77 37.05 20.10
C LYS A 794 -4.12 35.95 21.09
N ILE A 795 -3.65 34.72 20.86
CA ILE A 795 -3.86 33.57 21.75
C ILE A 795 -3.44 33.91 23.19
N LYS A 796 -2.28 34.55 23.38
CA LYS A 796 -1.78 34.93 24.72
C LYS A 796 -2.57 36.07 25.39
N ARG A 797 -3.44 36.79 24.65
CA ARG A 797 -4.23 37.94 25.12
C ARG A 797 -5.69 37.60 25.44
N LEU A 798 -6.22 36.51 24.89
CA LEU A 798 -7.54 35.94 25.23
C LEU A 798 -7.55 35.47 26.70
#